data_AF-A0A915YLL2-F1
#
_entry.id   AF-A0A915YLL2-F1
#
_cell.length_a   1.000
_cell.length_b   1.000
_cell.length_c   1.000
_cell.angle_alpha   90.00
_cell.angle_beta   90.00
_cell.angle_gamma   90.00
#
_symmetry.space_group_name_H-M   'P 1'
#
loop_
_entity.id
_entity.type
_entity.pdbx_description
1 polymer ?
#
loop_
_entity_poly.entity_id
_entity_poly.type
_entity_poly.pdbx_seq_one_letter_code
_entity_poly.pdbx_strand_id
1 'polypeptide(L)'
;MVRCLLYVMGLVLFVGSQVSDVQAQTTQNRAVCGVGLAEGHAIKNRMLDNRRNRVELLEKFERGRGNDSTVYVPVQFHIVNKSDGTGGESISDILANLCRLNEDYEHINVEFYLAGPIRVINQDLLYTNSFADGMANYFMGLYRVPGMVNVFVGNEIVNGISGGTTLGYYTPGLDIVYAIQGAVRYDGTTLTHELGHFFGLPHTFFGWEGKNYGSVMGNTTGRTPSIVTYNNEPVPVERIIRSGGGENCQIAADGFCDTDANYLFGFYGSAYNTGCDYAATAIDPNGWLFRPETINPTPSRFKILEGEAFLDEMWLKNNSTKDRIYPKTLVVVETEYTLAGNTVMLWQDTIGDSDSTDIYCPQNSDDNIIGVGILDVQEEFINLNGHYLDVNVTAPSAPSLTFAAANAKYTITPSTGNHRVDMDSLQVTNTSTTLTVATGTNILATDVFYNNGTQVASSARTYTLPTALAPGTSYTFPAADLRVDDTQLAGVTFGVNTYAPYKDTTGTTSENVMSYYDDLCATQFSAEQGEAMKMDIASRGFATIYATPTDITITDTVVVQHPVDNSIAPQPLVHFAWNPVNGATMYHVHIYEISFLGIPIINGEAYDVTVTGTNYWQTLTPGKRFEWRVYPLNATTFCFANNDLGSTKAKFEVFNWNVGVEDIPSEIQSSKLYPNPSGKNQDVMLEIESSIVGDAQITIFNSIGQEVMPTQAILLEKGTNVQKLSTSALTAGLYVINVKTSNGTASHKLVIKD
;
A
#
# COMPACT_ATOMS: atom_id res chain seq x y z
N MET A 1 56.97 41.23 16.22
CA MET A 1 56.63 39.81 16.51
C MET A 1 55.29 39.78 17.26
N VAL A 2 54.07 40.00 16.76
CA VAL A 2 53.29 39.89 15.50
C VAL A 2 52.88 38.46 15.07
N ARG A 3 51.69 38.06 15.56
CA ARG A 3 50.48 37.47 14.89
C ARG A 3 50.58 36.29 13.88
N CYS A 4 49.62 35.35 14.03
CA CYS A 4 48.56 34.93 13.07
C CYS A 4 48.38 33.42 12.74
N LEU A 5 47.10 33.02 12.67
CA LEU A 5 46.47 31.80 12.12
C LEU A 5 46.86 31.49 10.65
N LEU A 6 46.83 30.20 10.25
CA LEU A 6 45.89 29.58 9.26
C LEU A 6 46.37 28.19 8.73
N TYR A 7 45.39 27.28 8.63
CA TYR A 7 45.22 26.06 7.81
C TYR A 7 46.28 25.69 6.75
N VAL A 8 46.62 24.39 6.65
CA VAL A 8 46.57 23.60 5.40
C VAL A 8 46.28 22.11 5.72
N MET A 9 45.39 21.55 4.90
CA MET A 9 44.83 20.20 4.83
C MET A 9 45.78 19.21 4.14
N GLY A 10 45.69 17.92 4.48
CA GLY A 10 45.92 16.81 3.53
C GLY A 10 47.11 15.88 3.79
N LEU A 11 46.84 14.68 4.31
CA LEU A 11 47.33 13.44 3.71
C LEU A 11 46.45 12.26 4.14
N VAL A 12 45.79 11.66 3.16
CA VAL A 12 44.96 10.44 3.25
C VAL A 12 45.91 9.23 3.30
N LEU A 13 45.75 8.37 4.31
CA LEU A 13 46.32 7.03 4.35
C LEU A 13 45.15 6.03 4.32
N PHE A 14 44.97 5.42 3.16
CA PHE A 14 44.07 4.29 2.92
C PHE A 14 44.59 3.06 3.68
N VAL A 15 43.90 2.65 4.73
CA VAL A 15 43.97 1.28 5.27
C VAL A 15 42.73 0.57 4.76
N GLY A 16 42.94 -0.35 3.82
CA GLY A 16 41.88 -1.19 3.27
C GLY A 16 41.36 -2.16 4.33
N SER A 17 40.22 -1.84 4.93
CA SER A 17 39.34 -2.83 5.53
C SER A 17 38.61 -3.53 4.38
N GLN A 18 38.92 -4.81 4.18
CA GLN A 18 38.06 -5.74 3.44
C GLN A 18 36.73 -5.79 4.20
N VAL A 19 35.78 -4.98 3.75
CA VAL A 19 34.37 -5.14 4.12
C VAL A 19 33.96 -6.41 3.42
N SER A 20 33.90 -7.51 4.16
CA SER A 20 33.04 -8.62 3.78
C SER A 20 31.65 -8.01 3.71
N ASP A 21 31.13 -7.80 2.50
CA ASP A 21 29.71 -7.55 2.28
C ASP A 21 28.97 -8.78 2.80
N VAL A 22 28.67 -8.77 4.09
CA VAL A 22 27.51 -9.46 4.61
C VAL A 22 26.36 -8.76 3.91
N GLN A 23 25.91 -9.35 2.80
CA GLN A 23 24.54 -9.17 2.33
C GLN A 23 23.66 -9.51 3.53
N ALA A 24 23.35 -8.50 4.33
CA ALA A 24 22.19 -8.53 5.17
C ALA A 24 21.04 -8.76 4.19
N GLN A 25 20.57 -10.00 4.11
CA GLN A 25 19.20 -10.25 3.68
C GLN A 25 18.34 -9.39 4.60
N THR A 26 17.98 -8.20 4.14
CA THR A 26 16.81 -7.50 4.64
C THR A 26 15.65 -8.43 4.31
N THR A 27 15.32 -9.33 5.24
CA THR A 27 13.99 -9.89 5.32
C THR A 27 13.08 -8.68 5.51
N GLN A 28 12.52 -8.20 4.42
CA GLN A 28 11.39 -7.27 4.42
C GLN A 28 10.29 -7.99 5.19
N ASN A 29 10.22 -7.79 6.51
CA ASN A 29 9.07 -8.18 7.30
C ASN A 29 7.92 -7.33 6.79
N ARG A 30 7.11 -7.90 5.89
CA ARG A 30 6.01 -7.18 5.26
C ARG A 30 4.95 -6.87 6.31
N ALA A 31 4.42 -5.66 6.25
CA ALA A 31 3.27 -5.22 7.02
C ALA A 31 2.05 -6.09 6.68
N VAL A 32 1.29 -6.50 7.69
CA VAL A 32 0.07 -7.32 7.51
C VAL A 32 -1.08 -6.71 8.32
N CYS A 33 -2.30 -6.69 7.79
CA CYS A 33 -3.51 -6.53 8.61
C CYS A 33 -3.86 -7.87 9.29
N GLY A 34 -4.38 -7.80 10.51
CA GLY A 34 -4.77 -8.95 11.33
C GLY A 34 -6.20 -9.42 11.11
N VAL A 35 -6.93 -8.88 10.12
CA VAL A 35 -8.24 -9.38 9.72
C VAL A 35 -8.09 -10.70 8.96
N GLY A 36 -8.53 -11.78 9.60
CA GLY A 36 -8.60 -13.10 8.99
C GLY A 36 -9.83 -13.26 8.10
N LEU A 37 -9.93 -14.41 7.42
CA LEU A 37 -11.06 -14.67 6.53
C LEU A 37 -12.41 -14.70 7.27
N ALA A 38 -12.46 -15.21 8.50
CA ALA A 38 -13.72 -15.30 9.26
C ALA A 38 -14.27 -13.90 9.57
N GLU A 39 -13.42 -12.99 10.06
CA GLU A 39 -13.73 -11.59 10.27
C GLU A 39 -14.07 -10.89 8.94
N GLY A 40 -13.27 -11.11 7.90
CA GLY A 40 -13.52 -10.60 6.55
C GLY A 40 -14.89 -11.02 6.00
N HIS A 41 -15.33 -12.25 6.29
CA HIS A 41 -16.62 -12.76 5.86
C HIS A 41 -17.75 -12.03 6.59
N ALA A 42 -17.62 -11.80 7.90
CA ALA A 42 -18.59 -11.02 8.66
C ALA A 42 -18.69 -9.56 8.14
N ILE A 43 -17.54 -8.95 7.83
CA ILE A 43 -17.45 -7.60 7.24
C ILE A 43 -18.18 -7.57 5.88
N LYS A 44 -17.85 -8.52 4.99
CA LYS A 44 -18.47 -8.63 3.66
C LYS A 44 -19.98 -8.88 3.73
N ASN A 45 -20.44 -9.74 4.63
CA ASN A 45 -21.88 -9.98 4.82
C ASN A 45 -22.60 -8.69 5.24
N ARG A 46 -22.04 -7.95 6.20
CA ARG A 46 -22.62 -6.66 6.62
C ARG A 46 -22.68 -5.66 5.46
N MET A 47 -21.63 -5.59 4.65
CA MET A 47 -21.59 -4.77 3.45
C MET A 47 -22.70 -5.14 2.45
N LEU A 48 -22.85 -6.44 2.14
CA LEU A 48 -23.88 -6.93 1.23
C LEU A 48 -25.29 -6.67 1.81
N ASP A 49 -25.47 -6.79 3.12
CA ASP A 49 -26.71 -6.50 3.83
C ASP A 49 -27.08 -5.01 3.73
N ASN A 50 -26.11 -4.11 3.91
CA ASN A 50 -26.30 -2.67 3.72
C ASN A 50 -26.69 -2.35 2.26
N ARG A 51 -26.03 -2.98 1.27
CA ARG A 51 -26.35 -2.78 -0.15
C ARG A 51 -27.79 -3.17 -0.51
N ARG A 52 -28.40 -4.15 0.19
CA ARG A 52 -29.83 -4.48 0.00
C ARG A 52 -30.76 -3.32 0.38
N ASN A 53 -30.29 -2.40 1.23
CA ASN A 53 -31.00 -1.19 1.66
C ASN A 53 -30.36 0.09 1.11
N ARG A 54 -29.66 0.00 -0.03
CA ARG A 54 -28.83 1.09 -0.59
C ARG A 54 -29.53 2.43 -0.66
N VAL A 55 -30.73 2.47 -1.24
CA VAL A 55 -31.48 3.73 -1.45
C VAL A 55 -31.76 4.40 -0.10
N GLU A 56 -32.29 3.66 0.86
CA GLU A 56 -32.62 4.19 2.20
C GLU A 56 -31.38 4.68 2.95
N LEU A 57 -30.30 3.91 2.92
CA LEU A 57 -29.07 4.22 3.65
C LEU A 57 -28.32 5.42 3.05
N LEU A 58 -28.23 5.52 1.72
CA LEU A 58 -27.63 6.69 1.07
C LEU A 58 -28.47 7.95 1.31
N GLU A 59 -29.81 7.86 1.23
CA GLU A 59 -30.65 8.99 1.62
C GLU A 59 -30.48 9.38 3.09
N LYS A 60 -30.29 8.40 3.98
CA LYS A 60 -30.01 8.66 5.40
C LYS A 60 -28.65 9.33 5.60
N PHE A 61 -27.63 8.92 4.85
CA PHE A 61 -26.32 9.58 4.84
C PHE A 61 -26.45 11.05 4.39
N GLU A 62 -27.12 11.30 3.27
CA GLU A 62 -27.32 12.66 2.75
C GLU A 62 -28.17 13.54 3.69
N ARG A 63 -29.18 12.97 4.37
CA ARG A 63 -29.93 13.70 5.40
C ARG A 63 -29.06 14.06 6.60
N GLY A 64 -28.16 13.17 6.99
CA GLY A 64 -27.19 13.39 8.06
C GLY A 64 -26.25 14.54 7.78
N ARG A 65 -25.80 14.63 6.53
CA ARG A 65 -25.03 15.75 5.99
C ARG A 65 -25.81 17.07 6.08
N GLY A 66 -27.13 17.05 5.84
CA GLY A 66 -27.97 18.25 5.96
C GLY A 66 -27.54 19.38 5.02
N ASN A 67 -27.38 20.60 5.55
CA ASN A 67 -26.78 21.73 4.81
C ASN A 67 -25.24 21.71 4.85
N ASP A 68 -24.65 20.89 5.70
CA ASP A 68 -23.22 20.62 5.71
C ASP A 68 -22.82 19.92 4.40
N SER A 69 -21.55 19.92 4.03
CA SER A 69 -21.03 19.03 2.99
C SER A 69 -20.48 17.72 3.57
N THR A 70 -20.51 17.54 4.89
CA THR A 70 -19.75 16.48 5.58
C THR A 70 -20.57 15.73 6.64
N VAL A 71 -20.29 14.44 6.82
CA VAL A 71 -20.76 13.62 7.95
C VAL A 71 -19.64 13.46 8.97
N TYR A 72 -19.96 13.75 10.23
CA TYR A 72 -18.99 13.73 11.33
C TYR A 72 -19.03 12.41 12.10
N VAL A 73 -17.86 11.80 12.28
CA VAL A 73 -17.72 10.51 12.97
C VAL A 73 -16.83 10.65 14.22
N PRO A 74 -17.35 10.36 15.43
CA PRO A 74 -16.57 10.47 16.65
C PRO A 74 -15.57 9.32 16.81
N VAL A 75 -14.31 9.68 17.07
CA VAL A 75 -13.22 8.74 17.36
C VAL A 75 -12.75 8.91 18.80
N GLN A 76 -12.67 7.81 19.53
CA GLN A 76 -12.05 7.73 20.84
C GLN A 76 -10.76 6.92 20.75
N PHE A 77 -9.63 7.60 20.93
CA PHE A 77 -8.32 6.97 21.03
C PHE A 77 -8.03 6.50 22.46
N HIS A 78 -7.37 5.36 22.56
CA HIS A 78 -6.84 4.75 23.77
C HIS A 78 -5.38 4.38 23.56
N ILE A 79 -4.46 5.17 24.11
CA ILE A 79 -3.03 4.85 24.14
C ILE A 79 -2.81 3.82 25.25
N VAL A 80 -2.12 2.74 24.92
CA VAL A 80 -1.81 1.67 25.86
C VAL A 80 -0.33 1.76 26.25
N ASN A 81 -0.09 1.87 27.56
CA ASN A 81 1.22 1.83 28.19
C ASN A 81 1.41 0.48 28.89
N LYS A 82 2.64 0.21 29.30
CA LYS A 82 2.92 -0.86 30.26
C LYS A 82 2.26 -0.56 31.60
N SER A 83 2.10 -1.59 32.44
CA SER A 83 1.49 -1.43 33.77
C SER A 83 2.27 -0.49 34.69
N ASP A 84 3.57 -0.31 34.45
CA ASP A 84 4.43 0.65 35.17
C ASP A 84 4.29 2.10 34.66
N GLY A 85 3.44 2.33 33.65
CA GLY A 85 3.17 3.64 33.05
C GLY A 85 4.14 4.04 31.93
N THR A 86 5.17 3.23 31.64
CA THR A 86 6.15 3.52 30.58
C THR A 86 5.70 3.01 29.21
N GLY A 87 6.35 3.51 28.15
CA GLY A 87 5.96 3.24 26.77
C GLY A 87 4.74 4.05 26.34
N GLY A 88 4.02 3.55 25.34
CA GLY A 88 2.88 4.24 24.74
C GLY A 88 3.29 5.06 23.53
N GLU A 89 2.32 5.37 22.68
CA GLU A 89 2.54 6.28 21.56
C GLU A 89 2.43 7.74 22.01
N SER A 90 3.10 8.66 21.29
CA SER A 90 2.93 10.09 21.54
C SER A 90 1.54 10.56 21.10
N ILE A 91 0.93 11.49 21.85
CA ILE A 91 -0.34 12.10 21.46
C ILE A 91 -0.18 12.87 20.14
N SER A 92 0.98 13.46 19.89
CA SER A 92 1.25 14.21 18.67
C SER A 92 1.15 13.33 17.42
N ASP A 93 1.67 12.09 17.47
CA ASP A 93 1.56 11.15 16.35
C ASP A 93 0.11 10.69 16.13
N ILE A 94 -0.63 10.42 17.21
CA ILE A 94 -2.06 10.09 17.14
C ILE A 94 -2.87 11.20 16.47
N LEU A 95 -2.64 12.45 16.87
CA LEU A 95 -3.34 13.60 16.28
C LEU A 95 -2.96 13.78 14.81
N ALA A 96 -1.67 13.61 14.45
CA ALA A 96 -1.22 13.68 13.06
C ALA A 96 -1.87 12.59 12.19
N ASN A 97 -1.99 11.36 12.72
CA ASN A 97 -2.64 10.27 12.00
C ASN A 97 -4.16 10.50 11.86
N LEU A 98 -4.82 11.09 12.87
CA LEU A 98 -6.21 11.52 12.74
C LEU A 98 -6.40 12.60 11.66
N CYS A 99 -5.45 13.53 11.50
CA CYS A 99 -5.47 14.49 10.40
C CYS A 99 -5.38 13.78 9.05
N ARG A 100 -4.48 12.80 8.92
CA ARG A 100 -4.35 11.99 7.69
C ARG A 100 -5.62 11.21 7.38
N LEU A 101 -6.28 10.63 8.39
CA LEU A 101 -7.58 9.97 8.21
C LEU A 101 -8.63 10.90 7.61
N ASN A 102 -8.64 12.18 7.99
CA ASN A 102 -9.56 13.16 7.40
C ASN A 102 -9.24 13.46 5.94
N GLU A 103 -7.96 13.50 5.56
CA GLU A 103 -7.53 13.65 4.17
C GLU A 103 -7.96 12.44 3.33
N ASP A 104 -7.72 11.22 3.82
CA ASP A 104 -8.00 9.98 3.08
C ASP A 104 -9.51 9.74 2.87
N TYR A 105 -10.35 10.19 3.80
CA TYR A 105 -11.82 10.01 3.76
C TYR A 105 -12.59 11.24 3.22
N GLU A 106 -11.90 12.32 2.86
CA GLU A 106 -12.53 13.55 2.34
C GLU A 106 -13.39 13.27 1.11
N HIS A 107 -12.94 12.39 0.21
CA HIS A 107 -13.65 12.06 -1.04
C HIS A 107 -15.03 11.42 -0.83
N ILE A 108 -15.31 10.86 0.36
CA ILE A 108 -16.64 10.36 0.74
C ILE A 108 -17.42 11.30 1.65
N ASN A 109 -16.96 12.54 1.83
CA ASN A 109 -17.59 13.55 2.69
C ASN A 109 -17.69 13.11 4.15
N VAL A 110 -16.62 12.52 4.68
CA VAL A 110 -16.55 12.07 6.08
C VAL A 110 -15.39 12.75 6.78
N GLU A 111 -15.65 13.30 7.96
CA GLU A 111 -14.64 13.90 8.82
C GLU A 111 -14.71 13.26 10.21
N PHE A 112 -13.57 12.75 10.67
CA PHE A 112 -13.36 12.22 12.00
C PHE A 112 -13.00 13.33 12.97
N TYR A 113 -13.54 13.23 14.18
CA TYR A 113 -13.31 14.21 15.24
C TYR A 113 -13.04 13.51 16.58
N LEU A 114 -12.35 14.19 17.49
CA LEU A 114 -12.08 13.67 18.83
C LEU A 114 -13.36 13.66 19.66
N ALA A 115 -13.84 12.46 20.03
CA ALA A 115 -15.03 12.30 20.87
C ALA A 115 -14.83 12.84 22.31
N GLY A 116 -13.57 12.94 22.74
CA GLY A 116 -13.16 13.40 24.05
C GLY A 116 -11.65 13.29 24.22
N PRO A 117 -11.13 13.50 25.45
CA PRO A 117 -9.71 13.35 25.73
C PRO A 117 -9.19 11.96 25.35
N ILE A 118 -7.97 11.92 24.78
CA ILE A 118 -7.28 10.66 24.52
C ILE A 118 -7.04 9.96 25.86
N ARG A 119 -7.42 8.69 25.93
CA ARG A 119 -7.30 7.88 27.15
C ARG A 119 -5.94 7.19 27.20
N VAL A 120 -5.32 7.17 28.37
CA VAL A 120 -4.11 6.38 28.64
C VAL A 120 -4.49 5.19 29.52
N ILE A 121 -4.13 3.99 29.08
CA ILE A 121 -4.42 2.72 29.75
C ILE A 121 -3.12 2.00 30.06
N ASN A 122 -2.83 1.76 31.34
CA ASN A 122 -1.66 1.01 31.76
C ASN A 122 -2.04 -0.48 31.89
N GLN A 123 -1.74 -1.29 30.87
CA GLN A 123 -2.12 -2.69 30.82
C GLN A 123 -1.18 -3.50 29.92
N ASP A 124 -0.28 -4.29 30.50
CA ASP A 124 0.73 -5.06 29.75
C ASP A 124 0.11 -6.01 28.71
N LEU A 125 -1.04 -6.63 29.01
CA LEU A 125 -1.73 -7.55 28.10
C LEU A 125 -2.35 -6.87 26.88
N LEU A 126 -2.59 -5.56 26.96
CA LEU A 126 -2.97 -4.74 25.80
C LEU A 126 -1.75 -4.12 25.14
N TYR A 127 -0.68 -3.86 25.89
CA TYR A 127 0.56 -3.29 25.36
C TYR A 127 1.25 -4.27 24.41
N THR A 128 1.35 -5.54 24.84
CA THR A 128 1.79 -6.67 24.02
C THR A 128 0.59 -7.59 23.81
N ASN A 129 -0.13 -7.37 22.71
CA ASN A 129 -1.40 -8.02 22.43
C ASN A 129 -1.17 -9.37 21.75
N SER A 130 -1.73 -10.45 22.30
CA SER A 130 -1.62 -11.82 21.77
C SER A 130 -2.96 -12.32 21.27
N PHE A 131 -3.02 -12.76 20.00
CA PHE A 131 -4.21 -13.41 19.45
C PHE A 131 -4.54 -14.76 20.13
N ALA A 132 -3.57 -15.39 20.82
CA ALA A 132 -3.74 -16.70 21.42
C ALA A 132 -4.54 -16.68 22.73
N ASP A 133 -4.51 -15.57 23.48
CA ASP A 133 -4.89 -15.56 24.89
C ASP A 133 -6.25 -14.92 25.17
N GLY A 134 -6.88 -14.27 24.18
CA GLY A 134 -8.22 -13.68 24.25
C GLY A 134 -8.43 -12.55 25.29
N MET A 135 -7.50 -12.35 26.22
CA MET A 135 -7.58 -11.37 27.30
C MET A 135 -7.54 -9.94 26.80
N ALA A 136 -6.83 -9.66 25.69
CA ALA A 136 -6.83 -8.34 25.08
C ALA A 136 -8.25 -7.92 24.64
N ASN A 137 -9.01 -8.83 24.03
CA ASN A 137 -10.40 -8.59 23.65
C ASN A 137 -11.29 -8.26 24.87
N TYR A 138 -11.08 -8.94 26.00
CA TYR A 138 -11.79 -8.64 27.24
C TYR A 138 -11.52 -7.20 27.71
N PHE A 139 -10.25 -6.79 27.81
CA PHE A 139 -9.91 -5.43 28.25
C PHE A 139 -10.36 -4.36 27.27
N MET A 140 -10.20 -4.56 25.96
CA MET A 140 -10.72 -3.62 24.96
C MET A 140 -12.25 -3.46 25.09
N GLY A 141 -12.97 -4.57 25.30
CA GLY A 141 -14.41 -4.54 25.57
C GLY A 141 -14.81 -3.78 26.83
N LEU A 142 -13.98 -3.81 27.88
CA LEU A 142 -14.19 -3.03 29.12
C LEU A 142 -13.92 -1.54 28.94
N TYR A 143 -12.87 -1.19 28.19
CA TYR A 143 -12.42 0.20 28.07
C TYR A 143 -13.07 0.98 26.92
N ARG A 144 -13.69 0.28 25.95
CA ARG A 144 -14.38 0.92 24.82
C ARG A 144 -15.46 1.89 25.28
N VAL A 145 -15.62 2.98 24.54
CA VAL A 145 -16.69 3.95 24.72
C VAL A 145 -17.82 3.61 23.73
N PRO A 146 -19.02 3.22 24.21
CA PRO A 146 -20.13 2.86 23.34
C PRO A 146 -20.51 4.00 22.38
N GLY A 147 -20.83 3.64 21.13
CA GLY A 147 -21.26 4.58 20.09
C GLY A 147 -20.10 5.27 19.34
N MET A 148 -18.86 5.17 19.81
CA MET A 148 -17.71 5.80 19.17
C MET A 148 -16.88 4.80 18.36
N VAL A 149 -16.12 5.30 17.38
CA VAL A 149 -15.02 4.52 16.77
C VAL A 149 -13.91 4.42 17.81
N ASN A 150 -13.66 3.22 18.34
CA ASN A 150 -12.64 3.01 19.36
C ASN A 150 -11.36 2.51 18.71
N VAL A 151 -10.26 3.26 18.90
CA VAL A 151 -8.94 2.93 18.38
C VAL A 151 -7.97 2.74 19.55
N PHE A 152 -7.45 1.52 19.70
CA PHE A 152 -6.43 1.19 20.70
C PHE A 152 -5.06 1.16 20.06
N VAL A 153 -4.08 1.79 20.71
CA VAL A 153 -2.70 1.85 20.21
C VAL A 153 -1.76 1.23 21.25
N GLY A 154 -1.26 0.04 20.96
CA GLY A 154 -0.27 -0.66 21.79
C GLY A 154 1.06 -0.83 21.08
N ASN A 155 1.96 -1.65 21.61
CA ASN A 155 3.33 -1.74 21.11
C ASN A 155 3.52 -2.84 20.07
N GLU A 156 2.90 -4.00 20.29
CA GLU A 156 3.13 -5.19 19.48
C GLU A 156 1.90 -6.08 19.44
N ILE A 157 1.72 -6.75 18.30
CA ILE A 157 0.77 -7.83 18.11
C ILE A 157 1.56 -9.13 17.91
N VAL A 158 1.54 -10.00 18.92
CA VAL A 158 2.25 -11.29 18.91
C VAL A 158 1.33 -12.43 18.46
N ASN A 159 1.92 -13.45 17.85
CA ASN A 159 1.19 -14.59 17.26
C ASN A 159 0.12 -14.15 16.23
N GLY A 160 0.41 -13.09 15.48
CA GLY A 160 -0.40 -12.62 14.36
C GLY A 160 -0.46 -13.57 13.17
N ILE A 161 -1.07 -13.12 12.08
CA ILE A 161 -1.20 -13.91 10.85
C ILE A 161 0.19 -14.24 10.30
N SER A 162 0.39 -15.51 9.92
CA SER A 162 1.67 -16.01 9.38
C SER A 162 2.07 -15.28 8.10
N GLY A 163 3.32 -14.81 8.02
CA GLY A 163 3.91 -14.23 6.80
C GLY A 163 4.44 -12.80 6.92
N GLY A 164 4.30 -12.13 8.06
CA GLY A 164 4.81 -10.78 8.29
C GLY A 164 4.53 -10.24 9.70
N THR A 165 4.71 -8.94 9.92
CA THR A 165 4.38 -8.27 11.18
C THR A 165 2.97 -7.68 11.09
N THR A 166 2.06 -8.10 11.97
CA THR A 166 0.72 -7.51 12.03
C THR A 166 0.79 -6.08 12.57
N LEU A 167 0.35 -5.11 11.76
CA LEU A 167 0.37 -3.68 12.10
C LEU A 167 -0.90 -3.21 12.80
N GLY A 168 -2.04 -3.78 12.44
CA GLY A 168 -3.34 -3.46 13.01
C GLY A 168 -4.39 -4.51 12.67
N TYR A 169 -5.57 -4.39 13.26
CA TYR A 169 -6.76 -5.16 12.89
C TYR A 169 -8.04 -4.47 13.35
N TYR A 170 -9.12 -4.67 12.59
CA TYR A 170 -10.50 -4.47 13.04
C TYR A 170 -11.11 -5.79 13.55
N THR A 171 -11.81 -5.75 14.68
CA THR A 171 -12.57 -6.90 15.20
C THR A 171 -14.09 -6.62 15.18
N PRO A 172 -14.88 -7.27 14.30
CA PRO A 172 -16.31 -7.04 14.20
C PRO A 172 -17.09 -7.36 15.49
N GLY A 173 -16.62 -8.32 16.30
CA GLY A 173 -17.30 -8.76 17.50
C GLY A 173 -17.33 -7.73 18.63
N LEU A 174 -16.30 -6.87 18.72
CA LEU A 174 -16.24 -5.77 19.69
C LEU A 174 -16.43 -4.40 19.05
N ASP A 175 -16.32 -4.33 17.72
CA ASP A 175 -16.42 -3.11 16.93
C ASP A 175 -15.31 -2.11 17.29
N ILE A 176 -14.07 -2.60 17.26
CA ILE A 176 -12.85 -1.90 17.72
C ILE A 176 -11.73 -2.07 16.70
N VAL A 177 -10.93 -1.04 16.54
CA VAL A 177 -9.64 -1.07 15.83
C VAL A 177 -8.51 -1.13 16.86
N TYR A 178 -7.53 -2.00 16.61
CA TYR A 178 -6.27 -2.03 17.34
C TYR A 178 -5.12 -1.84 16.35
N ALA A 179 -4.14 -1.00 16.69
CA ALA A 179 -2.93 -0.80 15.89
C ALA A 179 -1.69 -0.75 16.79
N ILE A 180 -0.53 -1.05 16.22
CA ILE A 180 0.75 -0.86 16.90
C ILE A 180 1.24 0.58 16.75
N GLN A 181 2.02 1.04 17.72
CA GLN A 181 2.72 2.32 17.74
C GLN A 181 3.37 2.66 16.38
N GLY A 182 4.18 1.74 15.84
CA GLY A 182 4.85 1.94 14.56
C GLY A 182 3.93 2.18 13.36
N ALA A 183 2.66 1.78 13.44
CA ALA A 183 1.69 1.88 12.35
C ALA A 183 0.84 3.16 12.40
N VAL A 184 0.87 3.88 13.53
CA VAL A 184 0.18 5.16 13.71
C VAL A 184 1.14 6.35 13.66
N ARG A 185 2.44 6.09 13.49
CA ARG A 185 3.45 7.12 13.27
C ARG A 185 3.47 7.54 11.81
N TYR A 186 3.50 8.85 11.55
CA TYR A 186 3.67 9.43 10.22
C TYR A 186 2.59 9.04 9.19
N ASP A 187 2.98 8.89 7.93
CA ASP A 187 2.21 8.77 6.69
C ASP A 187 1.67 7.35 6.40
N GLY A 188 1.75 6.44 7.38
CA GLY A 188 1.27 5.08 7.24
C GLY A 188 -0.24 4.99 7.02
N THR A 189 -0.67 4.11 6.12
CA THR A 189 -2.10 3.92 5.75
C THR A 189 -2.78 2.84 6.59
N THR A 190 -2.14 2.37 7.65
CA THR A 190 -2.67 1.26 8.47
C THR A 190 -4.02 1.62 9.10
N LEU A 191 -4.15 2.78 9.77
CA LEU A 191 -5.48 3.14 10.32
C LEU A 191 -6.51 3.37 9.20
N THR A 192 -6.10 3.95 8.07
CA THR A 192 -6.98 4.11 6.91
C THR A 192 -7.55 2.76 6.47
N HIS A 193 -6.70 1.74 6.38
CA HIS A 193 -7.07 0.35 6.08
C HIS A 193 -7.99 -0.27 7.12
N GLU A 194 -7.64 -0.18 8.41
CA GLU A 194 -8.45 -0.76 9.48
C GLU A 194 -9.81 -0.06 9.63
N LEU A 195 -9.88 1.25 9.36
CA LEU A 195 -11.16 1.96 9.31
C LEU A 195 -11.97 1.56 8.07
N GLY A 196 -11.34 1.16 6.97
CA GLY A 196 -12.02 0.57 5.82
C GLY A 196 -12.78 -0.70 6.24
N HIS A 197 -12.10 -1.60 6.95
CA HIS A 197 -12.74 -2.76 7.58
C HIS A 197 -13.84 -2.37 8.58
N PHE A 198 -13.57 -1.38 9.43
CA PHE A 198 -14.55 -0.86 10.37
C PHE A 198 -15.82 -0.38 9.66
N PHE A 199 -15.71 0.20 8.46
CA PHE A 199 -16.82 0.67 7.62
C PHE A 199 -17.28 -0.33 6.55
N GLY A 200 -16.95 -1.61 6.72
CA GLY A 200 -17.58 -2.69 5.94
C GLY A 200 -16.81 -3.10 4.69
N LEU A 201 -15.56 -2.67 4.50
CA LEU A 201 -14.77 -3.09 3.35
C LEU A 201 -13.98 -4.37 3.69
N PRO A 202 -14.18 -5.50 2.98
CA PRO A 202 -13.23 -6.61 3.01
C PRO A 202 -11.95 -6.29 2.22
N HIS A 203 -10.92 -7.13 2.34
CA HIS A 203 -9.74 -7.04 1.48
C HIS A 203 -10.11 -7.27 0.01
N THR A 204 -9.44 -6.58 -0.93
CA THR A 204 -9.64 -6.80 -2.40
C THR A 204 -9.36 -8.25 -2.81
N PHE A 205 -8.59 -8.98 -2.00
CA PHE A 205 -8.22 -10.38 -2.23
C PHE A 205 -8.99 -11.37 -1.34
N PHE A 206 -10.14 -10.98 -0.78
CA PHE A 206 -10.92 -11.82 0.13
C PHE A 206 -11.10 -13.27 -0.40
N GLY A 207 -10.77 -14.26 0.42
CA GLY A 207 -10.64 -15.67 0.07
C GLY A 207 -9.20 -16.19 0.03
N TRP A 208 -8.24 -15.28 -0.20
CA TRP A 208 -6.82 -15.56 -0.33
C TRP A 208 -6.01 -15.32 0.95
N GLU A 209 -6.65 -14.95 2.06
CA GLU A 209 -6.00 -14.73 3.35
C GLU A 209 -5.14 -15.94 3.75
N GLY A 210 -3.84 -15.70 3.94
CA GLY A 210 -2.86 -16.73 4.30
C GLY A 210 -2.53 -17.73 3.19
N LYS A 211 -2.98 -17.50 1.95
CA LYS A 211 -2.75 -18.40 0.80
C LYS A 211 -1.83 -17.75 -0.21
N ASN A 212 -0.70 -18.40 -0.45
CA ASN A 212 0.19 -18.00 -1.54
C ASN A 212 -0.39 -18.45 -2.89
N TYR A 213 -0.48 -17.53 -3.85
CA TYR A 213 -0.91 -17.81 -5.22
C TYR A 213 -0.20 -19.04 -5.80
N GLY A 214 1.14 -19.07 -5.79
CA GLY A 214 1.92 -20.20 -6.31
C GLY A 214 1.62 -21.53 -5.61
N SER A 215 1.36 -21.52 -4.31
CA SER A 215 0.99 -22.74 -3.56
C SER A 215 -0.42 -23.23 -3.90
N VAL A 216 -1.40 -22.31 -4.01
CA VAL A 216 -2.76 -22.66 -4.45
C VAL A 216 -2.74 -23.25 -5.85
N MET A 217 -1.91 -22.69 -6.72
CA MET A 217 -1.77 -23.13 -8.11
C MET A 217 -1.01 -24.43 -8.28
N GLY A 218 -0.17 -24.85 -7.31
CA GLY A 218 0.76 -25.97 -7.45
C GLY A 218 0.12 -27.34 -7.76
N ASN A 219 -1.15 -27.53 -7.43
CA ASN A 219 -1.94 -28.73 -7.76
C ASN A 219 -3.11 -28.43 -8.69
N THR A 220 -3.21 -27.19 -9.17
CA THR A 220 -4.22 -26.83 -10.16
C THR A 220 -3.71 -27.18 -11.53
N THR A 221 -4.66 -27.25 -12.44
CA THR A 221 -4.42 -27.32 -13.86
C THR A 221 -3.58 -26.12 -14.37
N GLY A 222 -3.30 -25.07 -13.58
CA GLY A 222 -2.61 -23.86 -14.05
C GLY A 222 -3.56 -22.66 -14.13
N ARG A 223 -4.85 -22.90 -13.84
CA ARG A 223 -5.87 -21.89 -13.56
C ARG A 223 -6.16 -21.84 -12.07
N THR A 224 -6.45 -20.64 -11.60
CA THR A 224 -6.97 -20.44 -10.25
C THR A 224 -8.25 -21.26 -10.06
N PRO A 225 -8.45 -21.96 -8.94
CA PRO A 225 -9.69 -22.70 -8.74
C PRO A 225 -10.87 -21.74 -8.68
N SER A 226 -12.06 -22.16 -9.14
CA SER A 226 -13.27 -21.35 -9.05
C SER A 226 -13.69 -21.05 -7.60
N ILE A 227 -13.20 -21.86 -6.66
CA ILE A 227 -13.45 -21.77 -5.22
C ILE A 227 -12.14 -22.02 -4.49
N VAL A 228 -11.83 -21.18 -3.51
CA VAL A 228 -10.79 -21.43 -2.50
C VAL A 228 -11.45 -21.78 -1.17
N THR A 229 -10.97 -22.83 -0.51
CA THR A 229 -11.56 -23.31 0.75
C THR A 229 -10.80 -22.77 1.96
N TYR A 230 -11.50 -22.40 3.02
CA TYR A 230 -10.91 -22.10 4.33
C TYR A 230 -11.85 -22.58 5.42
N ASN A 231 -11.35 -23.32 6.41
CA ASN A 231 -12.18 -23.98 7.44
C ASN A 231 -13.38 -24.75 6.86
N ASN A 232 -13.21 -25.38 5.70
CA ASN A 232 -14.24 -26.10 4.93
C ASN A 232 -15.34 -25.23 4.29
N GLU A 233 -15.26 -23.90 4.39
CA GLU A 233 -16.19 -22.99 3.71
C GLU A 233 -15.69 -22.61 2.31
N PRO A 234 -16.53 -22.70 1.27
CA PRO A 234 -16.18 -22.33 -0.09
C PRO A 234 -16.25 -20.81 -0.30
N VAL A 235 -15.15 -20.18 -0.70
CA VAL A 235 -15.12 -18.77 -1.12
C VAL A 235 -14.93 -18.69 -2.63
N PRO A 236 -15.86 -18.06 -3.38
CA PRO A 236 -15.72 -17.92 -4.83
C PRO A 236 -14.55 -17.00 -5.17
N VAL A 237 -13.72 -17.42 -6.13
CA VAL A 237 -12.62 -16.60 -6.63
C VAL A 237 -13.14 -15.63 -7.68
N GLU A 238 -12.68 -14.39 -7.59
CA GLU A 238 -13.04 -13.35 -8.53
C GLU A 238 -12.40 -13.57 -9.90
N ARG A 239 -13.18 -13.33 -10.94
CA ARG A 239 -12.77 -13.38 -12.33
C ARG A 239 -12.28 -12.02 -12.79
N ILE A 240 -11.35 -12.03 -13.73
CA ILE A 240 -10.76 -10.83 -14.30
C ILE A 240 -11.77 -10.08 -15.19
N ILE A 241 -12.65 -10.82 -15.88
CA ILE A 241 -13.65 -10.23 -16.76
C ILE A 241 -14.63 -9.32 -15.99
N ARG A 242 -14.93 -8.15 -16.56
CA ARG A 242 -15.78 -7.10 -15.95
C ARG A 242 -17.13 -6.89 -16.63
N SER A 243 -17.36 -7.50 -17.78
CA SER A 243 -18.60 -7.34 -18.54
C SER A 243 -18.87 -8.55 -19.45
N GLY A 244 -20.03 -8.55 -20.11
CA GLY A 244 -20.41 -9.62 -21.05
C GLY A 244 -21.08 -10.83 -20.39
N GLY A 245 -21.45 -10.74 -19.11
CA GLY A 245 -22.15 -11.79 -18.37
C GLY A 245 -21.25 -12.88 -17.80
N GLY A 246 -19.93 -12.73 -17.95
CA GLY A 246 -18.92 -13.64 -17.39
C GLY A 246 -18.39 -13.18 -16.02
N GLU A 247 -18.61 -11.92 -15.66
CA GLU A 247 -18.14 -11.31 -14.42
C GLU A 247 -18.80 -11.91 -13.17
N ASN A 248 -18.09 -11.88 -12.05
CA ASN A 248 -18.62 -12.27 -10.73
C ASN A 248 -18.16 -11.34 -9.59
N CYS A 249 -17.57 -10.19 -9.93
CA CYS A 249 -17.02 -9.22 -8.98
C CYS A 249 -18.04 -8.70 -7.96
N GLN A 250 -19.34 -8.74 -8.26
CA GLN A 250 -20.38 -8.31 -7.31
C GLN A 250 -20.52 -9.25 -6.10
N ILE A 251 -20.03 -10.50 -6.20
CA ILE A 251 -20.21 -11.55 -5.19
C ILE A 251 -18.92 -12.25 -4.78
N ALA A 252 -17.90 -12.27 -5.63
CA ALA A 252 -16.58 -12.84 -5.34
C ALA A 252 -15.66 -11.82 -4.68
N ALA A 253 -14.54 -12.27 -4.10
CA ALA A 253 -13.54 -11.42 -3.43
C ALA A 253 -14.16 -10.31 -2.56
N ASP A 254 -13.83 -9.04 -2.78
CA ASP A 254 -14.33 -7.91 -1.98
C ASP A 254 -15.79 -7.52 -2.29
N GLY A 255 -16.33 -8.00 -3.41
CA GLY A 255 -17.68 -7.70 -3.86
C GLY A 255 -17.80 -6.40 -4.67
N PHE A 256 -16.71 -5.82 -5.17
CA PHE A 256 -16.71 -4.58 -5.95
C PHE A 256 -16.26 -4.84 -7.39
N CYS A 257 -16.88 -4.19 -8.35
CA CYS A 257 -16.52 -4.35 -9.78
C CYS A 257 -15.61 -3.24 -10.31
N ASP A 258 -15.36 -2.20 -9.51
CA ASP A 258 -14.43 -1.11 -9.79
C ASP A 258 -13.08 -1.26 -9.06
N THR A 259 -12.88 -2.39 -8.37
CA THR A 259 -11.57 -2.90 -7.95
C THR A 259 -11.20 -4.04 -8.90
N ASP A 260 -9.95 -4.11 -9.35
CA ASP A 260 -9.39 -5.24 -10.13
C ASP A 260 -9.23 -6.51 -9.28
N ALA A 261 -9.35 -7.67 -9.93
CA ALA A 261 -9.24 -8.96 -9.26
C ALA A 261 -7.83 -9.11 -8.66
N ASN A 262 -7.78 -9.38 -7.35
CA ASN A 262 -6.52 -9.49 -6.61
C ASN A 262 -6.42 -10.88 -5.94
N TYR A 263 -5.39 -11.65 -6.28
CA TYR A 263 -5.15 -12.98 -5.68
C TYR A 263 -4.03 -12.94 -4.64
N LEU A 264 -4.06 -11.88 -3.80
CA LEU A 264 -3.04 -11.55 -2.80
C LEU A 264 -1.68 -11.14 -3.43
N PHE A 265 -1.76 -10.39 -4.54
CA PHE A 265 -0.59 -9.94 -5.31
C PHE A 265 0.28 -8.93 -4.56
N GLY A 266 -0.33 -8.07 -3.73
CA GLY A 266 0.38 -7.07 -2.90
C GLY A 266 1.33 -7.69 -1.87
N PHE A 267 0.96 -8.85 -1.33
CA PHE A 267 1.62 -9.41 -0.15
C PHE A 267 2.93 -10.15 -0.41
N TYR A 268 3.05 -10.94 -1.48
CA TYR A 268 4.27 -11.73 -1.73
C TYR A 268 5.19 -11.00 -2.71
N GLY A 269 6.44 -10.68 -2.33
CA GLY A 269 7.35 -10.01 -3.28
C GLY A 269 8.85 -10.28 -3.13
N SER A 270 9.59 -9.54 -3.96
CA SER A 270 10.96 -9.70 -4.51
C SER A 270 11.10 -10.49 -5.83
N ALA A 271 10.24 -11.48 -6.11
CA ALA A 271 10.22 -12.17 -7.42
C ALA A 271 9.07 -11.72 -8.36
N TYR A 272 7.98 -11.20 -7.79
CA TYR A 272 6.73 -10.95 -8.53
C TYR A 272 6.06 -9.61 -8.23
N ASN A 273 6.62 -8.79 -7.34
CA ASN A 273 6.05 -7.50 -6.97
C ASN A 273 7.17 -6.51 -6.59
N THR A 274 7.14 -5.29 -7.14
CA THR A 274 8.11 -4.19 -6.95
C THR A 274 7.70 -3.17 -5.87
N GLY A 275 6.66 -3.47 -5.09
CA GLY A 275 6.03 -2.59 -4.10
C GLY A 275 4.69 -2.06 -4.62
N CYS A 276 4.70 -1.51 -5.84
CA CYS A 276 3.52 -0.87 -6.44
C CYS A 276 2.99 -1.59 -7.68
N ASP A 277 3.77 -2.52 -8.26
CA ASP A 277 3.37 -3.28 -9.45
C ASP A 277 3.57 -4.77 -9.23
N TYR A 278 2.58 -5.58 -9.61
CA TYR A 278 2.74 -7.01 -9.77
C TYR A 278 3.38 -7.32 -11.13
N ALA A 279 4.53 -7.98 -11.16
CA ALA A 279 5.37 -8.17 -12.36
C ALA A 279 5.21 -9.54 -13.04
N ALA A 280 4.22 -10.33 -12.64
CA ALA A 280 3.99 -11.69 -13.12
C ALA A 280 2.61 -11.84 -13.79
N THR A 281 2.44 -12.97 -14.48
CA THR A 281 1.16 -13.41 -15.00
C THR A 281 0.41 -14.22 -13.94
N ALA A 282 -0.90 -14.02 -13.86
CA ALA A 282 -1.82 -14.87 -13.11
C ALA A 282 -3.02 -15.24 -13.99
N ILE A 283 -3.65 -16.38 -13.73
CA ILE A 283 -4.74 -16.89 -14.56
C ILE A 283 -5.97 -17.09 -13.68
N ASP A 284 -7.08 -16.45 -14.06
CA ASP A 284 -8.35 -16.58 -13.35
C ASP A 284 -9.01 -17.96 -13.59
N PRO A 285 -10.12 -18.28 -12.90
CA PRO A 285 -10.80 -19.56 -13.07
C PRO A 285 -11.34 -19.88 -14.47
N ASN A 286 -11.51 -18.87 -15.32
CA ASN A 286 -12.00 -19.00 -16.68
C ASN A 286 -10.86 -18.96 -17.72
N GLY A 287 -9.60 -18.89 -17.29
CA GLY A 287 -8.44 -18.85 -18.20
C GLY A 287 -8.01 -17.44 -18.62
N TRP A 288 -8.62 -16.38 -18.06
CA TRP A 288 -8.22 -15.01 -18.36
C TRP A 288 -6.88 -14.68 -17.70
N LEU A 289 -6.04 -13.99 -18.45
CA LEU A 289 -4.69 -13.65 -18.04
C LEU A 289 -4.64 -12.26 -17.40
N PHE A 290 -4.06 -12.18 -16.23
CA PHE A 290 -3.59 -10.95 -15.61
C PHE A 290 -2.24 -10.57 -16.22
N ARG A 291 -2.05 -9.29 -16.57
CA ARG A 291 -0.90 -8.79 -17.36
C ARG A 291 -0.64 -9.55 -18.66
N PRO A 292 -1.64 -9.64 -19.54
CA PRO A 292 -1.56 -10.34 -20.81
C PRO A 292 -0.47 -9.80 -21.75
N GLU A 293 -0.13 -8.52 -21.65
CA GLU A 293 0.94 -7.88 -22.40
C GLU A 293 2.34 -8.48 -22.13
N THR A 294 2.50 -9.17 -21.00
CA THR A 294 3.74 -9.88 -20.69
C THR A 294 3.90 -11.17 -21.50
N ILE A 295 2.82 -11.65 -22.15
CA ILE A 295 2.80 -12.77 -23.09
C ILE A 295 2.30 -12.25 -24.46
N ASN A 296 3.24 -11.98 -25.37
CA ASN A 296 2.92 -11.52 -26.73
C ASN A 296 3.38 -12.54 -27.77
N PRO A 297 2.63 -13.65 -27.97
CA PRO A 297 2.89 -14.57 -29.05
C PRO A 297 2.55 -13.89 -30.37
N THR A 298 3.33 -14.20 -31.40
CA THR A 298 2.99 -13.88 -32.78
C THR A 298 2.93 -15.19 -33.55
N PRO A 299 2.02 -15.36 -34.50
CA PRO A 299 2.08 -16.52 -35.37
C PRO A 299 3.27 -16.39 -36.33
N SER A 300 3.96 -17.49 -36.61
CA SER A 300 5.09 -17.49 -37.54
C SER A 300 4.67 -17.94 -38.94
N ARG A 301 4.00 -19.09 -39.05
CA ARG A 301 3.52 -19.65 -40.32
C ARG A 301 2.46 -20.72 -40.13
N PHE A 302 1.73 -21.04 -41.20
CA PHE A 302 0.89 -22.25 -41.27
C PHE A 302 1.06 -22.96 -42.62
N LYS A 303 0.62 -24.21 -42.69
CA LYS A 303 0.68 -25.04 -43.90
C LYS A 303 -0.67 -25.65 -44.23
N ILE A 304 -0.97 -25.76 -45.53
CA ILE A 304 -2.19 -26.35 -46.10
C ILE A 304 -1.79 -27.23 -47.28
N LEU A 305 -2.44 -28.39 -47.44
CA LEU A 305 -2.31 -29.25 -48.61
C LEU A 305 -3.32 -28.89 -49.71
N GLU A 306 -3.00 -29.18 -50.96
CA GLU A 306 -3.89 -28.97 -52.11
C GLU A 306 -5.27 -29.59 -51.89
N GLY A 307 -6.31 -28.78 -52.08
CA GLY A 307 -7.71 -29.20 -51.95
C GLY A 307 -8.22 -29.30 -50.52
N GLU A 308 -7.36 -29.11 -49.51
CA GLU A 308 -7.75 -29.25 -48.10
C GLU A 308 -8.23 -27.93 -47.51
N ALA A 309 -9.33 -28.01 -46.74
CA ALA A 309 -9.86 -26.87 -45.97
C ALA A 309 -9.31 -26.83 -44.52
N PHE A 310 -8.37 -27.72 -44.20
CA PHE A 310 -7.76 -27.87 -42.88
C PHE A 310 -6.27 -27.53 -42.90
N LEU A 311 -5.74 -27.13 -41.75
CA LEU A 311 -4.32 -26.83 -41.60
C LEU A 311 -3.53 -28.12 -41.32
N ASP A 312 -2.51 -28.39 -42.14
CA ASP A 312 -1.54 -29.48 -41.94
C ASP A 312 -0.56 -29.16 -40.81
N GLU A 313 -0.14 -27.89 -40.70
CA GLU A 313 0.69 -27.41 -39.59
C GLU A 313 0.34 -25.95 -39.25
N MET A 314 0.46 -25.58 -37.99
CA MET A 314 0.35 -24.19 -37.54
C MET A 314 1.44 -23.92 -36.52
N TRP A 315 2.18 -22.84 -36.72
CA TRP A 315 3.35 -22.51 -35.90
C TRP A 315 3.13 -21.20 -35.14
N LEU A 316 3.38 -21.25 -33.85
CA LEU A 316 3.30 -20.12 -32.93
C LEU A 316 4.71 -19.71 -32.49
N LYS A 317 4.98 -18.40 -32.48
CA LYS A 317 6.25 -17.83 -32.03
C LYS A 317 6.06 -17.04 -30.74
N ASN A 318 6.84 -17.37 -29.72
CA ASN A 318 6.88 -16.61 -28.46
C ASN A 318 7.99 -15.55 -28.52
N ASN A 319 7.63 -14.28 -28.75
CA ASN A 319 8.56 -13.14 -28.74
C ASN A 319 8.67 -12.45 -27.36
N SER A 320 8.08 -13.03 -26.30
CA SER A 320 8.14 -12.44 -24.96
C SER A 320 9.52 -12.63 -24.33
N THR A 321 9.78 -11.89 -23.24
CA THR A 321 10.97 -12.08 -22.42
C THR A 321 10.82 -13.21 -21.39
N LYS A 322 9.70 -13.95 -21.41
CA LYS A 322 9.42 -15.03 -20.47
C LYS A 322 9.80 -16.37 -21.07
N ASP A 323 10.34 -17.24 -20.21
CA ASP A 323 10.92 -18.53 -20.53
C ASP A 323 9.92 -19.50 -21.19
N ARG A 324 8.61 -19.33 -20.94
CA ARG A 324 7.53 -20.20 -21.44
C ARG A 324 6.21 -19.44 -21.58
N ILE A 325 5.37 -19.84 -22.54
CA ILE A 325 3.92 -19.66 -22.44
C ILE A 325 3.43 -20.74 -21.49
N TYR A 326 2.89 -20.36 -20.34
CA TYR A 326 2.55 -21.32 -19.28
C TYR A 326 1.36 -22.22 -19.68
N PRO A 327 1.24 -23.43 -19.09
CA PRO A 327 0.06 -24.29 -19.17
C PRO A 327 -1.25 -23.50 -19.20
N LYS A 328 -2.13 -23.76 -20.17
CA LYS A 328 -3.48 -23.15 -20.31
C LYS A 328 -3.54 -21.63 -20.38
N THR A 329 -2.53 -21.01 -20.96
CA THR A 329 -2.65 -19.61 -21.42
C THR A 329 -3.67 -19.55 -22.56
N LEU A 330 -4.74 -18.77 -22.39
CA LEU A 330 -5.71 -18.55 -23.45
C LEU A 330 -5.07 -17.66 -24.53
N VAL A 331 -4.83 -18.23 -25.71
CA VAL A 331 -4.28 -17.50 -26.87
C VAL A 331 -5.31 -17.57 -27.99
N VAL A 332 -5.81 -16.40 -28.41
CA VAL A 332 -6.64 -16.30 -29.59
C VAL A 332 -5.76 -16.41 -30.82
N VAL A 333 -6.16 -17.24 -31.78
CA VAL A 333 -5.52 -17.36 -33.10
C VAL A 333 -6.55 -17.09 -34.17
N GLU A 334 -6.22 -16.16 -35.06
CA GLU A 334 -7.06 -15.77 -36.18
C GLU A 334 -6.26 -15.90 -37.47
N THR A 335 -6.82 -16.57 -38.47
CA THR A 335 -6.26 -16.61 -39.82
C THR A 335 -7.12 -15.74 -40.74
N GLU A 336 -6.49 -15.03 -41.65
CA GLU A 336 -7.16 -14.09 -42.53
C GLU A 336 -6.50 -14.04 -43.91
N TYR A 337 -7.22 -13.50 -44.89
CA TYR A 337 -6.65 -13.12 -46.18
C TYR A 337 -7.06 -11.69 -46.54
N THR A 338 -6.22 -11.04 -47.32
CA THR A 338 -6.45 -9.70 -47.86
C THR A 338 -6.40 -9.74 -49.39
N LEU A 339 -7.48 -9.26 -50.01
CA LEU A 339 -7.59 -9.09 -51.46
C LEU A 339 -8.00 -7.65 -51.77
N ALA A 340 -7.19 -6.96 -52.58
CA ALA A 340 -7.45 -5.57 -52.99
C ALA A 340 -7.72 -4.61 -51.81
N GLY A 341 -7.08 -4.83 -50.66
CA GLY A 341 -7.22 -4.01 -49.46
C GLY A 341 -8.38 -4.40 -48.52
N ASN A 342 -9.18 -5.41 -48.86
CA ASN A 342 -10.22 -5.94 -47.99
C ASN A 342 -9.73 -7.20 -47.27
N THR A 343 -9.76 -7.19 -45.95
CA THR A 343 -9.34 -8.31 -45.10
C THR A 343 -10.56 -9.12 -44.63
N VAL A 344 -10.48 -10.44 -44.72
CA VAL A 344 -11.54 -11.37 -44.35
C VAL A 344 -10.96 -12.48 -43.47
N MET A 345 -11.61 -12.72 -42.33
CA MET A 345 -11.25 -13.82 -41.42
C MET A 345 -11.67 -15.17 -42.03
N LEU A 346 -10.71 -16.10 -42.04
CA LEU A 346 -10.87 -17.46 -42.53
C LEU A 346 -11.32 -18.39 -41.41
N TRP A 347 -10.64 -18.32 -40.28
CA TRP A 347 -10.88 -19.12 -39.09
C TRP A 347 -10.36 -18.38 -37.86
N GLN A 348 -11.05 -18.55 -36.75
CA GLN A 348 -10.69 -18.04 -35.44
C GLN A 348 -10.93 -19.14 -34.42
N ASP A 349 -9.98 -19.29 -33.51
CA ASP A 349 -10.13 -20.18 -32.36
C ASP A 349 -9.30 -19.69 -31.18
N THR A 350 -9.50 -20.36 -30.07
CA THR A 350 -8.87 -20.10 -28.80
C THR A 350 -8.09 -21.32 -28.35
N ILE A 351 -6.78 -21.19 -28.22
CA ILE A 351 -5.93 -22.28 -27.73
C ILE A 351 -5.77 -22.16 -26.22
N GLY A 352 -5.81 -23.29 -25.51
CA GLY A 352 -5.63 -23.36 -24.07
C GLY A 352 -6.91 -23.07 -23.29
N ASP A 353 -8.07 -23.20 -23.95
CA ASP A 353 -9.40 -23.13 -23.34
C ASP A 353 -9.76 -24.43 -22.59
N SER A 354 -9.18 -25.57 -22.97
CA SER A 354 -9.34 -26.83 -22.25
C SER A 354 -8.35 -26.94 -21.09
N ASP A 355 -8.84 -27.50 -19.98
CA ASP A 355 -8.06 -27.70 -18.75
C ASP A 355 -6.93 -28.74 -18.89
N SER A 356 -6.64 -29.24 -20.10
CA SER A 356 -5.76 -30.40 -20.30
C SER A 356 -4.51 -30.15 -21.14
N THR A 357 -4.39 -29.01 -21.81
CA THR A 357 -3.36 -28.85 -22.85
C THR A 357 -2.36 -27.74 -22.58
N ASP A 358 -1.09 -28.11 -22.54
CA ASP A 358 0.02 -27.17 -22.39
C ASP A 358 0.54 -26.77 -23.78
N ILE A 359 0.49 -25.49 -24.11
CA ILE A 359 1.23 -24.95 -25.25
C ILE A 359 2.67 -24.75 -24.80
N TYR A 360 3.56 -25.67 -25.15
CA TYR A 360 4.97 -25.42 -24.96
C TYR A 360 5.47 -24.52 -26.11
N CYS A 361 5.98 -23.33 -25.80
CA CYS A 361 6.70 -22.50 -26.77
C CYS A 361 7.80 -21.73 -26.01
N PRO A 362 9.05 -22.20 -26.05
CA PRO A 362 10.17 -21.56 -25.35
C PRO A 362 10.35 -20.08 -25.74
N GLN A 363 10.97 -19.32 -24.86
CA GLN A 363 11.32 -17.92 -25.13
C GLN A 363 12.07 -17.75 -26.45
N ASN A 364 11.63 -16.77 -27.26
CA ASN A 364 12.23 -16.43 -28.55
C ASN A 364 12.31 -17.63 -29.51
N SER A 365 11.33 -18.53 -29.45
CA SER A 365 11.28 -19.73 -30.29
C SER A 365 9.92 -19.90 -30.98
N ASP A 366 9.89 -20.82 -31.94
CA ASP A 366 8.70 -21.22 -32.69
C ASP A 366 8.36 -22.68 -32.33
N ASP A 367 7.07 -23.00 -32.16
CA ASP A 367 6.60 -24.38 -31.97
C ASP A 367 5.41 -24.71 -32.89
N ASN A 368 5.29 -25.97 -33.33
CA ASN A 368 4.24 -26.46 -34.21
C ASN A 368 3.07 -27.00 -33.40
N ILE A 369 2.03 -26.21 -33.23
CA ILE A 369 0.93 -26.52 -32.32
C ILE A 369 -0.05 -27.58 -32.87
N ILE A 370 -0.15 -27.77 -34.18
CA ILE A 370 -0.95 -28.86 -34.78
C ILE A 370 -0.15 -30.16 -34.80
N GLY A 371 1.09 -30.13 -35.31
CA GLY A 371 1.88 -31.35 -35.53
C GLY A 371 2.38 -32.04 -34.25
N VAL A 372 2.32 -31.36 -33.10
CA VAL A 372 2.63 -31.96 -31.78
C VAL A 372 1.42 -32.63 -31.13
N GLY A 373 0.22 -32.51 -31.71
CA GLY A 373 -1.00 -33.14 -31.18
C GLY A 373 -1.49 -32.53 -29.87
N ILE A 374 -1.38 -31.21 -29.71
CA ILE A 374 -2.04 -30.46 -28.63
C ILE A 374 -3.54 -30.76 -28.69
N LEU A 375 -4.13 -31.25 -27.59
CA LEU A 375 -5.51 -31.77 -27.57
C LEU A 375 -6.54 -30.72 -28.02
N ASP A 376 -6.26 -29.43 -27.83
CA ASP A 376 -7.15 -28.31 -28.18
C ASP A 376 -7.03 -27.90 -29.64
N VAL A 377 -5.99 -28.33 -30.34
CA VAL A 377 -5.63 -27.87 -31.69
C VAL A 377 -5.25 -29.09 -32.52
N GLN A 378 -6.27 -29.82 -32.98
CA GLN A 378 -6.08 -30.93 -33.92
C GLN A 378 -6.49 -30.51 -35.32
N GLU A 379 -5.81 -31.08 -36.31
CA GLU A 379 -6.07 -30.85 -37.74
C GLU A 379 -7.57 -30.91 -38.08
N GLU A 380 -8.30 -31.90 -37.55
CA GLU A 380 -9.74 -32.09 -37.83
C GLU A 380 -10.67 -30.99 -37.28
N PHE A 381 -10.23 -30.22 -36.28
CA PHE A 381 -11.04 -29.16 -35.66
C PHE A 381 -10.83 -27.79 -36.33
N ILE A 382 -9.78 -27.64 -37.15
CA ILE A 382 -9.36 -26.36 -37.70
C ILE A 382 -9.78 -26.28 -39.17
N ASN A 383 -11.02 -25.84 -39.42
CA ASN A 383 -11.53 -25.60 -40.76
C ASN A 383 -11.44 -24.12 -41.11
N LEU A 384 -10.89 -23.81 -42.28
CA LEU A 384 -10.84 -22.46 -42.85
C LEU A 384 -12.20 -22.01 -43.42
N ASN A 385 -13.33 -22.38 -42.78
CA ASN A 385 -14.69 -22.08 -43.23
C ASN A 385 -14.96 -22.38 -44.72
N GLY A 386 -14.43 -23.51 -45.22
CA GLY A 386 -14.58 -23.93 -46.61
C GLY A 386 -13.66 -23.21 -47.60
N HIS A 387 -12.65 -22.48 -47.12
CA HIS A 387 -11.59 -21.92 -47.95
C HIS A 387 -10.45 -22.93 -48.13
N TYR A 388 -9.91 -23.04 -49.34
CA TYR A 388 -8.78 -23.91 -49.65
C TYR A 388 -8.00 -23.41 -50.87
N LEU A 389 -6.76 -23.88 -51.01
CA LEU A 389 -5.89 -23.63 -52.17
C LEU A 389 -5.82 -24.87 -53.05
N ASP A 390 -5.81 -24.67 -54.35
CA ASP A 390 -5.74 -25.71 -55.36
C ASP A 390 -4.82 -25.28 -56.51
N VAL A 391 -4.32 -26.23 -57.31
CA VAL A 391 -3.50 -25.94 -58.49
C VAL A 391 -4.07 -26.57 -59.76
N ASN A 392 -4.45 -25.72 -60.71
CA ASN A 392 -4.90 -26.14 -62.02
C ASN A 392 -3.74 -26.08 -63.02
N VAL A 393 -3.31 -27.26 -63.52
CA VAL A 393 -2.24 -27.35 -64.52
C VAL A 393 -2.82 -27.45 -65.93
N THR A 394 -2.37 -26.56 -66.83
CA THR A 394 -2.81 -26.51 -68.23
C THR A 394 -1.66 -26.21 -69.18
N ALA A 395 -1.82 -26.55 -70.46
CA ALA A 395 -0.93 -26.10 -71.54
C ALA A 395 -1.77 -25.67 -72.75
N PRO A 396 -2.27 -24.42 -72.78
CA PRO A 396 -3.23 -23.97 -73.80
C PRO A 396 -2.71 -24.13 -75.24
N SER A 397 -1.39 -23.98 -75.46
CA SER A 397 -0.76 -24.14 -76.77
C SER A 397 -0.49 -25.60 -77.16
N ALA A 398 -0.71 -26.56 -76.26
CA ALA A 398 -0.41 -27.98 -76.45
C ALA A 398 -1.49 -28.87 -75.79
N PRO A 399 -2.70 -28.96 -76.37
CA PRO A 399 -3.84 -29.66 -75.76
C PRO A 399 -3.66 -31.18 -75.68
N SER A 400 -2.62 -31.75 -76.31
CA SER A 400 -2.29 -33.17 -76.21
C SER A 400 -1.53 -33.53 -74.93
N LEU A 401 -1.14 -32.55 -74.12
CA LEU A 401 -0.47 -32.79 -72.85
C LEU A 401 -1.47 -33.15 -71.76
N THR A 402 -1.13 -34.17 -70.98
CA THR A 402 -1.80 -34.51 -69.72
C THR A 402 -0.83 -34.39 -68.57
N PHE A 403 -1.35 -34.07 -67.40
CA PHE A 403 -0.56 -33.78 -66.21
C PHE A 403 -0.86 -34.79 -65.13
N ALA A 404 0.18 -35.37 -64.55
CA ALA A 404 0.12 -36.10 -63.28
C ALA A 404 0.99 -35.33 -62.30
N ALA A 405 0.37 -34.58 -61.39
CA ALA A 405 1.04 -33.79 -60.37
C ALA A 405 0.89 -34.47 -59.01
N ALA A 406 1.90 -34.33 -58.15
CA ALA A 406 1.72 -34.55 -56.73
C ALA A 406 1.01 -33.34 -56.11
N ASN A 407 0.24 -33.57 -55.05
CA ASN A 407 -0.47 -32.52 -54.33
C ASN A 407 0.51 -31.41 -53.91
N ALA A 408 0.17 -30.17 -54.22
CA ALA A 408 0.89 -29.00 -53.76
C ALA A 408 0.77 -28.84 -52.24
N LYS A 409 1.84 -28.39 -51.61
CA LYS A 409 1.88 -27.98 -50.21
C LYS A 409 2.17 -26.48 -50.13
N TYR A 410 1.27 -25.74 -49.50
CA TYR A 410 1.35 -24.30 -49.35
C TYR A 410 1.86 -23.99 -47.94
N THR A 411 2.95 -23.23 -47.82
CA THR A 411 3.46 -22.71 -46.54
C THR A 411 3.30 -21.19 -46.54
N ILE A 412 2.54 -20.67 -45.60
CA ILE A 412 2.22 -19.25 -45.50
C ILE A 412 2.98 -18.65 -44.32
N THR A 413 3.90 -17.70 -44.59
CA THR A 413 4.74 -17.05 -43.57
C THR A 413 4.52 -15.53 -43.53
N PRO A 414 3.55 -15.02 -42.75
CA PRO A 414 3.18 -13.60 -42.77
C PRO A 414 4.29 -12.63 -42.30
N SER A 415 5.22 -13.09 -41.45
CA SER A 415 6.19 -12.22 -40.75
C SER A 415 7.56 -12.05 -41.42
N THR A 416 7.94 -12.93 -42.38
CA THR A 416 9.28 -12.91 -43.02
C THR A 416 9.25 -12.66 -44.53
N GLY A 417 8.07 -12.43 -45.11
CA GLY A 417 7.90 -11.83 -46.44
C GLY A 417 7.58 -12.79 -47.58
N ASN A 418 7.85 -14.09 -47.47
CA ASN A 418 7.55 -15.03 -48.56
C ASN A 418 6.68 -16.21 -48.06
N HIS A 419 5.50 -16.32 -48.65
CA HIS A 419 4.75 -17.56 -48.76
C HIS A 419 5.46 -18.49 -49.76
N ARG A 420 5.26 -19.80 -49.61
CA ARG A 420 5.89 -20.83 -50.44
C ARG A 420 4.87 -21.81 -50.97
N VAL A 421 5.06 -22.24 -52.21
CA VAL A 421 4.42 -23.42 -52.79
C VAL A 421 5.49 -24.47 -53.09
N ASP A 422 5.33 -25.67 -52.55
CA ASP A 422 6.16 -26.84 -52.84
C ASP A 422 5.31 -27.88 -53.60
N MET A 423 5.75 -28.33 -54.78
CA MET A 423 5.16 -29.47 -55.50
C MET A 423 6.21 -30.55 -55.68
N ASP A 424 5.94 -31.77 -55.19
CA ASP A 424 6.93 -32.86 -55.19
C ASP A 424 7.27 -33.37 -56.60
N SER A 425 6.30 -33.35 -57.52
CA SER A 425 6.55 -33.67 -58.92
C SER A 425 5.43 -33.13 -59.82
N LEU A 426 5.81 -32.81 -61.06
CA LEU A 426 4.88 -32.57 -62.15
C LEU A 426 5.34 -33.38 -63.36
N GLN A 427 4.64 -34.48 -63.64
CA GLN A 427 4.85 -35.26 -64.85
C GLN A 427 3.93 -34.77 -65.95
N VAL A 428 4.55 -34.39 -67.07
CA VAL A 428 3.87 -33.95 -68.29
C VAL A 428 4.03 -35.05 -69.33
N THR A 429 2.91 -35.60 -69.79
CA THR A 429 2.87 -36.70 -70.77
C THR A 429 2.23 -36.23 -72.06
N ASN A 430 2.89 -36.48 -73.20
CA ASN A 430 2.30 -36.20 -74.51
C ASN A 430 1.44 -37.39 -74.96
N THR A 431 0.12 -37.24 -74.89
CA THR A 431 -0.84 -38.27 -75.30
C THR A 431 -1.15 -38.29 -76.79
N SER A 432 -0.58 -37.35 -77.56
CA SER A 432 -0.67 -37.38 -79.01
C SER A 432 -0.05 -38.66 -79.55
N THR A 433 -0.66 -39.22 -80.60
CA THR A 433 -0.12 -40.38 -81.33
C THR A 433 0.73 -39.98 -82.54
N THR A 434 0.76 -38.70 -82.90
CA THR A 434 1.36 -38.23 -84.17
C THR A 434 2.20 -36.96 -84.04
N LEU A 435 1.94 -36.10 -83.05
CA LEU A 435 2.57 -34.79 -82.91
C LEU A 435 3.57 -34.76 -81.75
N THR A 436 4.79 -34.31 -82.02
CA THR A 436 5.80 -33.98 -81.00
C THR A 436 5.51 -32.58 -80.46
N VAL A 437 5.46 -32.44 -79.13
CA VAL A 437 5.36 -31.13 -78.46
C VAL A 437 6.75 -30.50 -78.38
N ALA A 438 6.88 -29.25 -78.81
CA ALA A 438 8.17 -28.58 -78.89
C ALA A 438 8.74 -28.24 -77.51
N THR A 439 10.08 -28.26 -77.40
CA THR A 439 10.79 -27.58 -76.30
C THR A 439 10.39 -26.11 -76.27
N GLY A 440 10.34 -25.50 -75.09
CA GLY A 440 9.85 -24.13 -74.94
C GLY A 440 8.33 -24.01 -74.76
N THR A 441 7.58 -25.12 -74.80
CA THR A 441 6.13 -25.08 -74.55
C THR A 441 5.84 -24.67 -73.11
N ASN A 442 4.98 -23.67 -72.92
CA ASN A 442 4.58 -23.18 -71.61
C ASN A 442 3.55 -24.11 -70.97
N ILE A 443 3.83 -24.51 -69.73
CA ILE A 443 2.94 -25.20 -68.82
C ILE A 443 2.54 -24.20 -67.74
N LEU A 444 1.24 -23.94 -67.61
CA LEU A 444 0.69 -23.00 -66.64
C LEU A 444 0.17 -23.79 -65.43
N ALA A 445 0.77 -23.57 -64.27
CA ALA A 445 0.22 -24.01 -62.99
C ALA A 445 -0.48 -22.81 -62.35
N THR A 446 -1.81 -22.84 -62.32
CA THR A 446 -2.62 -21.75 -61.78
C THR A 446 -3.03 -22.10 -60.37
N ASP A 447 -2.46 -21.41 -59.38
CA ASP A 447 -2.88 -21.52 -58.00
C ASP A 447 -4.21 -20.76 -57.86
N VAL A 448 -5.23 -21.43 -57.34
CA VAL A 448 -6.59 -20.90 -57.21
C VAL A 448 -7.01 -20.97 -55.75
N PHE A 449 -7.49 -19.85 -55.23
CA PHE A 449 -8.05 -19.77 -53.88
C PHE A 449 -9.57 -19.82 -53.97
N TYR A 450 -10.17 -20.77 -53.26
CA TYR A 450 -11.62 -20.99 -53.25
C TYR A 450 -12.24 -20.60 -51.90
N ASN A 451 -13.53 -20.30 -51.94
CA ASN A 451 -14.42 -20.23 -50.78
C ASN A 451 -15.69 -21.02 -51.14
N ASN A 452 -15.94 -22.13 -50.44
CA ASN A 452 -17.10 -23.01 -50.68
C ASN A 452 -17.27 -23.39 -52.16
N GLY A 453 -16.15 -23.71 -52.83
CA GLY A 453 -16.10 -24.09 -54.24
C GLY A 453 -16.20 -22.93 -55.24
N THR A 454 -16.35 -21.69 -54.78
CA THR A 454 -16.30 -20.49 -55.64
C THR A 454 -14.90 -19.91 -55.68
N GLN A 455 -14.35 -19.69 -56.87
CA GLN A 455 -13.04 -19.05 -57.03
C GLN A 455 -13.08 -17.60 -56.51
N VAL A 456 -12.23 -17.31 -55.52
CA VAL A 456 -12.03 -15.98 -54.94
C VAL A 456 -10.94 -15.23 -55.70
N ALA A 457 -9.80 -15.89 -55.92
CA ALA A 457 -8.64 -15.31 -56.60
C ALA A 457 -7.80 -16.41 -57.26
N SER A 458 -6.92 -16.03 -58.19
CA SER A 458 -5.96 -16.96 -58.80
C SER A 458 -4.71 -16.24 -59.28
N SER A 459 -3.59 -16.95 -59.30
CA SER A 459 -2.34 -16.51 -59.91
C SER A 459 -1.67 -17.66 -60.67
N ALA A 460 -1.11 -17.37 -61.84
CA ALA A 460 -0.50 -18.38 -62.70
C ALA A 460 1.02 -18.35 -62.64
N ARG A 461 1.62 -19.52 -62.41
CA ARG A 461 3.05 -19.80 -62.53
C ARG A 461 3.32 -20.47 -63.87
N THR A 462 4.39 -20.06 -64.55
CA THR A 462 4.73 -20.59 -65.87
C THR A 462 6.01 -21.43 -65.82
N TYR A 463 5.92 -22.70 -66.21
CA TYR A 463 7.05 -23.58 -66.41
C TYR A 463 7.27 -23.81 -67.90
N THR A 464 8.53 -23.85 -68.32
CA THR A 464 8.88 -24.07 -69.71
C THR A 464 9.38 -25.50 -69.87
N LEU A 465 8.79 -26.24 -70.81
CA LEU A 465 9.23 -27.60 -71.12
C LEU A 465 10.68 -27.58 -71.64
N PRO A 466 11.64 -28.24 -70.97
CA PRO A 466 13.06 -28.09 -71.31
C PRO A 466 13.47 -28.90 -72.54
N THR A 467 12.73 -29.96 -72.87
CA THR A 467 13.02 -30.85 -74.00
C THR A 467 11.76 -31.12 -74.81
N ALA A 468 11.89 -31.40 -76.10
CA ALA A 468 10.73 -31.78 -76.91
C ALA A 468 10.18 -33.15 -76.47
N LEU A 469 8.85 -33.29 -76.40
CA LEU A 469 8.16 -34.51 -76.00
C LEU A 469 7.56 -35.21 -77.21
N ALA A 470 8.14 -36.35 -77.60
CA ALA A 470 7.61 -37.21 -78.65
C ALA A 470 6.26 -37.85 -78.23
N PRO A 471 5.44 -38.32 -79.19
CA PRO A 471 4.24 -39.12 -78.92
C PRO A 471 4.48 -40.22 -77.87
N GLY A 472 3.67 -40.25 -76.81
CA GLY A 472 3.73 -41.26 -75.75
C GLY A 472 4.87 -41.13 -74.74
N THR A 473 5.67 -40.06 -74.80
CA THR A 473 6.76 -39.82 -73.84
C THR A 473 6.36 -38.83 -72.74
N SER A 474 7.06 -38.89 -71.62
CA SER A 474 6.82 -38.04 -70.45
C SER A 474 8.09 -37.31 -70.00
N TYR A 475 7.92 -36.13 -69.42
CA TYR A 475 8.96 -35.40 -68.71
C TYR A 475 8.47 -35.10 -67.30
N THR A 476 9.30 -35.37 -66.29
CA THR A 476 8.99 -35.05 -64.90
C THR A 476 9.87 -33.89 -64.46
N PHE A 477 9.23 -32.77 -64.09
CA PHE A 477 9.93 -31.65 -63.46
C PHE A 477 10.41 -32.07 -62.07
N PRO A 478 11.66 -31.78 -61.70
CA PRO A 478 12.15 -32.05 -60.35
C PRO A 478 11.51 -31.07 -59.35
N ALA A 479 11.27 -31.52 -58.12
CA ALA A 479 10.65 -30.71 -57.06
C ALA A 479 11.31 -29.34 -56.86
N ALA A 480 12.65 -29.28 -56.99
CA ALA A 480 13.42 -28.04 -56.84
C ALA A 480 13.02 -26.95 -57.85
N ASP A 481 12.56 -27.33 -59.05
CA ASP A 481 12.16 -26.40 -60.11
C ASP A 481 10.69 -25.95 -59.98
N LEU A 482 9.91 -26.64 -59.14
CA LEU A 482 8.49 -26.38 -58.92
C LEU A 482 8.21 -25.58 -57.63
N ARG A 483 9.27 -25.30 -56.85
CA ARG A 483 9.19 -24.51 -55.63
C ARG A 483 9.17 -23.02 -55.95
N VAL A 484 8.20 -22.31 -55.41
CA VAL A 484 8.05 -20.86 -55.60
C VAL A 484 7.90 -20.18 -54.25
N ASP A 485 8.66 -19.10 -54.04
CA ASP A 485 8.56 -18.19 -52.90
C ASP A 485 7.99 -16.85 -53.41
N ASP A 486 6.88 -16.38 -52.84
CA ASP A 486 6.20 -15.14 -53.24
C ASP A 486 5.50 -14.47 -52.03
N THR A 487 5.25 -13.17 -52.10
CA THR A 487 4.53 -12.37 -51.10
C THR A 487 3.00 -12.58 -51.14
N GLN A 488 2.50 -13.23 -52.19
CA GLN A 488 1.09 -13.55 -52.39
C GLN A 488 0.94 -14.99 -52.91
N LEU A 489 -0.12 -15.68 -52.50
CA LEU A 489 -0.51 -16.97 -53.05
C LEU A 489 -1.87 -16.83 -53.71
N ALA A 490 -2.02 -17.34 -54.94
CA ALA A 490 -3.24 -17.18 -55.73
C ALA A 490 -3.74 -15.71 -55.86
N GLY A 491 -2.85 -14.72 -55.68
CA GLY A 491 -3.19 -13.29 -55.73
C GLY A 491 -3.76 -12.69 -54.43
N VAL A 492 -3.73 -13.44 -53.32
CA VAL A 492 -4.11 -12.94 -51.99
C VAL A 492 -2.90 -12.92 -51.05
N THR A 493 -2.93 -11.99 -50.10
CA THR A 493 -1.98 -11.95 -48.98
C THR A 493 -2.63 -12.61 -47.78
N PHE A 494 -1.97 -13.57 -47.16
CA PHE A 494 -2.48 -14.23 -45.96
C PHE A 494 -1.87 -13.63 -44.69
N GLY A 495 -2.69 -13.53 -43.64
CA GLY A 495 -2.33 -13.04 -42.32
C GLY A 495 -2.69 -14.05 -41.25
N VAL A 496 -1.99 -13.97 -40.12
CA VAL A 496 -2.42 -14.63 -38.88
C VAL A 496 -2.19 -13.64 -37.75
N ASN A 497 -3.14 -13.53 -36.84
CA ASN A 497 -3.04 -12.76 -35.61
C ASN A 497 -3.05 -13.72 -34.42
N THR A 498 -2.14 -13.51 -33.48
CA THR A 498 -2.22 -14.16 -32.16
C THR A 498 -2.09 -13.14 -31.07
N TYR A 499 -2.95 -13.27 -30.05
CA TYR A 499 -2.92 -12.37 -28.90
C TYR A 499 -3.59 -13.05 -27.70
N ALA A 500 -3.21 -12.59 -26.50
CA ALA A 500 -3.99 -12.90 -25.31
C ALA A 500 -5.31 -12.10 -25.34
N PRO A 501 -6.45 -12.72 -25.02
CA PRO A 501 -7.83 -12.26 -25.28
C PRO A 501 -8.20 -10.93 -24.59
N TYR A 502 -7.43 -10.52 -23.59
CA TYR A 502 -7.58 -9.26 -22.89
C TYR A 502 -6.24 -8.54 -23.00
N LYS A 503 -6.21 -7.22 -23.21
CA LYS A 503 -4.96 -6.43 -23.23
C LYS A 503 -4.97 -5.30 -22.19
N ASP A 504 -6.11 -5.05 -21.54
CA ASP A 504 -6.35 -3.85 -20.74
C ASP A 504 -6.36 -4.10 -19.22
N THR A 505 -6.03 -5.31 -18.73
CA THR A 505 -5.78 -5.55 -17.30
C THR A 505 -4.37 -5.13 -16.92
N THR A 506 -4.09 -3.83 -17.06
CA THR A 506 -2.85 -3.21 -16.58
C THR A 506 -2.95 -2.77 -15.12
N GLY A 507 -4.16 -2.65 -14.57
CA GLY A 507 -4.39 -2.26 -13.19
C GLY A 507 -4.17 -3.43 -12.23
N THR A 508 -3.07 -3.40 -11.50
CA THR A 508 -3.18 -3.85 -10.12
C THR A 508 -3.94 -2.75 -9.39
N THR A 509 -4.91 -3.07 -8.53
CA THR A 509 -5.45 -2.11 -7.56
C THR A 509 -4.40 -1.77 -6.49
N SER A 510 -3.14 -1.59 -6.88
CA SER A 510 -2.05 -1.22 -5.97
C SER A 510 -2.30 0.13 -5.32
N GLU A 511 -3.09 0.98 -5.98
CA GLU A 511 -3.60 2.22 -5.43
C GLU A 511 -4.66 2.04 -4.34
N ASN A 512 -5.27 0.85 -4.24
CA ASN A 512 -6.34 0.59 -3.31
C ASN A 512 -5.80 0.28 -1.91
N VAL A 513 -6.27 1.00 -0.90
CA VAL A 513 -5.86 0.81 0.50
C VAL A 513 -6.09 -0.63 0.99
N MET A 514 -7.08 -1.37 0.45
CA MET A 514 -7.43 -2.73 0.89
C MET A 514 -6.64 -3.86 0.19
N SER A 515 -5.56 -3.54 -0.55
CA SER A 515 -4.90 -4.46 -1.50
C SER A 515 -3.53 -5.04 -1.07
N TYR A 516 -3.00 -4.59 0.08
CA TYR A 516 -1.69 -4.98 0.65
C TYR A 516 -0.45 -4.60 -0.20
N TYR A 517 -0.60 -3.69 -1.16
CA TYR A 517 0.57 -3.07 -1.81
C TYR A 517 1.21 -2.05 -0.86
N ASP A 518 2.38 -1.56 -1.25
CA ASP A 518 3.15 -0.61 -0.44
C ASP A 518 2.37 0.68 -0.17
N ASP A 519 2.47 1.24 1.04
CA ASP A 519 1.77 2.46 1.46
C ASP A 519 2.09 3.65 0.54
N LEU A 520 3.24 3.62 -0.15
CA LEU A 520 3.62 4.62 -1.17
C LEU A 520 2.65 4.70 -2.35
N CYS A 521 1.90 3.64 -2.64
CA CYS A 521 0.93 3.62 -3.73
C CYS A 521 -0.51 3.44 -3.25
N ALA A 522 -0.74 2.70 -2.17
CA ALA A 522 -2.06 2.42 -1.61
C ALA A 522 -2.70 3.68 -0.99
N THR A 523 -3.26 4.54 -1.83
CA THR A 523 -3.59 5.93 -1.50
C THR A 523 -5.08 6.25 -1.56
N GLN A 524 -5.92 5.33 -2.05
CA GLN A 524 -7.34 5.61 -2.25
C GLN A 524 -8.26 4.39 -2.07
N PHE A 525 -9.54 4.66 -1.92
CA PHE A 525 -10.62 3.67 -2.06
C PHE A 525 -11.30 3.83 -3.42
N SER A 526 -11.91 2.76 -3.93
CA SER A 526 -12.72 2.84 -5.15
C SER A 526 -14.03 3.59 -4.92
N ALA A 527 -14.73 3.97 -5.99
CA ALA A 527 -15.99 4.71 -5.88
C ALA A 527 -17.09 3.86 -5.23
N GLU A 528 -17.19 2.59 -5.61
CA GLU A 528 -18.15 1.66 -5.01
C GLU A 528 -17.79 1.36 -3.54
N GLN A 529 -16.49 1.24 -3.20
CA GLN A 529 -16.04 1.12 -1.81
C GLN A 529 -16.45 2.35 -0.99
N GLY A 530 -16.27 3.56 -1.55
CA GLY A 530 -16.71 4.79 -0.91
C GLY A 530 -18.22 4.82 -0.62
N GLU A 531 -19.05 4.39 -1.58
CA GLU A 531 -20.49 4.27 -1.35
C GLU A 531 -20.85 3.19 -0.31
N ALA A 532 -20.13 2.06 -0.29
CA ALA A 532 -20.32 1.01 0.72
C ALA A 532 -20.04 1.52 2.14
N MET A 533 -18.96 2.30 2.31
CA MET A 533 -18.66 2.94 3.59
C MET A 533 -19.75 3.93 4.01
N LYS A 534 -20.24 4.78 3.10
CA LYS A 534 -21.37 5.70 3.38
C LYS A 534 -22.61 4.95 3.90
N MET A 535 -22.93 3.81 3.29
CA MET A 535 -24.05 2.98 3.72
C MET A 535 -23.82 2.37 5.12
N ASP A 536 -22.60 1.91 5.43
CA ASP A 536 -22.27 1.38 6.77
C ASP A 536 -22.31 2.46 7.86
N ILE A 537 -21.78 3.65 7.57
CA ILE A 537 -21.86 4.84 8.43
C ILE A 537 -23.33 5.17 8.75
N ALA A 538 -24.19 5.18 7.72
CA ALA A 538 -25.60 5.46 7.89
C ALA A 538 -26.36 4.35 8.64
N SER A 539 -26.07 3.08 8.36
CA SER A 539 -26.75 1.94 9.00
C SER A 539 -26.45 1.87 10.50
N ARG A 540 -25.21 2.23 10.88
CA ARG A 540 -24.75 2.30 12.27
C ARG A 540 -25.13 3.59 12.98
N GLY A 541 -25.77 4.51 12.26
CA GLY A 541 -26.34 5.74 12.81
C GLY A 541 -25.35 6.89 12.97
N PHE A 542 -24.08 6.71 12.61
CA PHE A 542 -23.07 7.78 12.66
C PHE A 542 -23.51 9.02 11.88
N ALA A 543 -24.18 8.83 10.74
CA ALA A 543 -24.69 9.95 9.95
C ALA A 543 -25.78 10.79 10.65
N THR A 544 -26.52 10.25 11.62
CA THR A 544 -27.73 10.89 12.14
C THR A 544 -27.76 11.10 13.64
N ILE A 545 -26.95 10.36 14.40
CA ILE A 545 -26.92 10.41 15.87
C ILE A 545 -26.04 11.56 16.34
N TYR A 546 -24.95 11.83 15.64
CA TYR A 546 -23.98 12.86 15.99
C TYR A 546 -24.30 14.13 15.21
N ALA A 547 -24.50 15.22 15.93
CA ALA A 547 -24.62 16.53 15.31
C ALA A 547 -23.23 17.02 14.85
N THR A 548 -23.20 17.86 13.82
CA THR A 548 -22.00 18.63 13.45
C THR A 548 -21.38 19.26 14.71
N PRO A 549 -20.09 19.03 14.99
CA PRO A 549 -19.40 19.71 16.08
C PRO A 549 -19.54 21.23 15.91
N THR A 550 -20.04 21.92 16.94
CA THR A 550 -20.26 23.37 16.91
C THR A 550 -19.05 24.15 17.45
N ASP A 551 -17.89 23.52 17.41
CA ASP A 551 -16.68 24.03 18.03
C ASP A 551 -16.14 25.26 17.29
N ILE A 552 -15.74 26.26 18.07
CA ILE A 552 -15.08 27.46 17.55
C ILE A 552 -13.67 27.08 17.13
N THR A 553 -13.30 27.36 15.87
CA THR A 553 -11.92 27.19 15.40
C THR A 553 -10.96 27.95 16.32
N ILE A 554 -9.99 27.23 16.88
CA ILE A 554 -9.01 27.81 17.80
C ILE A 554 -7.96 28.57 16.99
N THR A 555 -7.75 29.85 17.32
CA THR A 555 -6.74 30.70 16.67
C THR A 555 -5.69 31.25 17.63
N ASP A 556 -5.97 31.20 18.94
CA ASP A 556 -5.12 31.79 19.96
C ASP A 556 -4.17 30.74 20.58
N THR A 557 -2.96 31.18 20.94
CA THR A 557 -1.97 30.35 21.62
C THR A 557 -2.21 30.27 23.13
N VAL A 558 -1.80 29.17 23.75
CA VAL A 558 -1.82 29.02 25.22
C VAL A 558 -0.70 29.82 25.88
N VAL A 559 -0.97 30.45 27.02
CA VAL A 559 -0.02 31.14 27.90
C VAL A 559 0.15 30.34 29.19
N VAL A 560 1.39 29.90 29.43
CA VAL A 560 1.78 29.21 30.66
C VAL A 560 1.65 30.15 31.87
N GLN A 561 1.01 29.68 32.93
CA GLN A 561 0.92 30.38 34.22
C GLN A 561 1.83 29.76 35.29
N HIS A 562 1.98 28.44 35.31
CA HIS A 562 2.83 27.74 36.28
C HIS A 562 3.14 26.30 35.85
N PRO A 563 4.38 25.78 36.00
CA PRO A 563 5.60 26.52 36.29
C PRO A 563 6.01 27.38 35.08
N VAL A 564 6.38 28.64 35.32
CA VAL A 564 6.87 29.54 34.25
C VAL A 564 8.31 29.22 33.86
N ASP A 565 8.77 29.75 32.72
CA ASP A 565 10.13 29.53 32.25
C ASP A 565 11.19 30.01 33.26
N ASN A 566 12.22 29.20 33.46
CA ASN A 566 13.29 29.33 34.45
C ASN A 566 12.84 29.40 35.92
N SER A 567 11.72 28.76 36.27
CA SER A 567 11.24 28.66 37.67
C SER A 567 11.77 27.41 38.40
N ILE A 568 11.52 27.35 39.71
CA ILE A 568 11.77 26.18 40.56
C ILE A 568 10.43 25.66 41.08
N ALA A 569 10.13 24.39 40.81
CA ALA A 569 9.02 23.69 41.43
C ALA A 569 9.45 23.21 42.83
N PRO A 570 8.83 23.70 43.91
CA PRO A 570 9.32 23.52 45.27
C PRO A 570 9.16 22.10 45.80
N GLN A 571 8.35 21.25 45.15
CA GLN A 571 8.10 19.89 45.57
C GLN A 571 7.94 18.96 44.36
N PRO A 572 8.14 17.64 44.53
CA PRO A 572 7.94 16.65 43.46
C PRO A 572 6.54 16.69 42.84
N LEU A 573 5.49 16.95 43.62
CA LEU A 573 4.14 17.10 43.10
C LEU A 573 3.95 18.51 42.52
N VAL A 574 4.15 18.63 41.20
CA VAL A 574 4.13 19.89 40.47
C VAL A 574 2.72 20.17 39.94
N HIS A 575 2.26 21.40 40.18
CA HIS A 575 1.04 21.93 39.60
C HIS A 575 1.36 22.55 38.23
N PHE A 576 0.63 22.19 37.19
CA PHE A 576 0.71 22.81 35.87
C PHE A 576 -0.56 23.62 35.65
N ALA A 577 -0.46 24.87 35.22
CA ALA A 577 -1.58 25.76 34.99
C ALA A 577 -1.33 26.72 33.82
N TRP A 578 -2.39 27.05 33.09
CA TRP A 578 -2.38 27.95 31.93
C TRP A 578 -3.69 28.73 31.81
N ASN A 579 -3.73 29.75 30.96
CA ASN A 579 -4.97 30.49 30.71
C ASN A 579 -5.95 29.66 29.86
N PRO A 580 -7.28 29.82 30.07
CA PRO A 580 -8.26 29.29 29.13
C PRO A 580 -8.09 29.97 27.76
N VAL A 581 -8.22 29.17 26.70
CA VAL A 581 -8.23 29.61 25.29
C VAL A 581 -9.67 29.49 24.76
N ASN A 582 -10.13 30.51 24.02
CA ASN A 582 -11.47 30.51 23.46
C ASN A 582 -11.62 29.37 22.43
N GLY A 583 -12.71 28.60 22.53
CA GLY A 583 -12.96 27.44 21.67
C GLY A 583 -12.25 26.14 22.10
N ALA A 584 -11.30 26.17 23.03
CA ALA A 584 -10.64 24.97 23.53
C ALA A 584 -11.53 24.24 24.56
N THR A 585 -11.78 22.95 24.34
CA THR A 585 -12.53 22.07 25.25
C THR A 585 -11.62 21.08 25.99
N MET A 586 -10.39 20.91 25.50
CA MET A 586 -9.34 20.13 26.14
C MET A 586 -7.95 20.68 25.80
N TYR A 587 -6.93 20.15 26.45
CA TYR A 587 -5.53 20.57 26.28
C TYR A 587 -4.62 19.36 26.29
N HIS A 588 -3.66 19.33 25.37
CA HIS A 588 -2.56 18.37 25.35
C HIS A 588 -1.37 18.96 26.11
N VAL A 589 -0.95 18.30 27.18
CA VAL A 589 0.15 18.70 28.06
C VAL A 589 1.29 17.71 27.87
N HIS A 590 2.44 18.22 27.42
CA HIS A 590 3.64 17.43 27.18
C HIS A 590 4.76 17.95 28.10
N ILE A 591 5.30 17.06 28.95
CA ILE A 591 6.35 17.34 29.93
C ILE A 591 7.48 16.34 29.68
N TYR A 592 8.74 16.78 29.56
CA TYR A 592 9.88 15.88 29.41
C TYR A 592 11.14 16.39 30.10
N GLU A 593 11.93 15.43 30.57
CA GLU A 593 13.21 15.66 31.23
C GLU A 593 14.24 16.23 30.25
N ILE A 594 14.96 17.25 30.70
CA ILE A 594 16.03 17.91 29.95
C ILE A 594 17.32 17.90 30.76
N SER A 595 18.44 17.84 30.05
CA SER A 595 19.78 18.07 30.62
C SER A 595 19.95 19.51 31.09
N PHE A 596 21.05 19.77 31.80
CA PHE A 596 21.46 21.12 32.17
C PHE A 596 21.59 22.09 30.97
N LEU A 597 21.89 21.56 29.78
CA LEU A 597 21.98 22.34 28.54
C LEU A 597 20.62 22.59 27.86
N GLY A 598 19.52 22.10 28.44
CA GLY A 598 18.19 22.19 27.85
C GLY A 598 17.95 21.19 26.72
N ILE A 599 18.75 20.13 26.63
CA ILE A 599 18.61 19.07 25.63
C ILE A 599 17.76 17.93 26.22
N PRO A 600 16.72 17.43 25.54
CA PRO A 600 15.92 16.29 26.00
C PRO A 600 16.78 15.07 26.37
N ILE A 601 16.46 14.41 27.48
CA ILE A 601 17.15 13.21 27.94
C ILE A 601 16.55 11.98 27.24
N ILE A 602 17.40 11.19 26.58
CA ILE A 602 16.99 9.90 26.01
C ILE A 602 16.62 8.96 27.17
N ASN A 603 15.41 8.38 27.11
CA ASN A 603 14.82 7.58 28.21
C ASN A 603 14.68 8.35 29.53
N GLY A 604 14.61 9.69 29.47
CA GLY A 604 14.26 10.52 30.62
C GLY A 604 12.78 10.40 30.98
N GLU A 605 12.41 11.00 32.11
CA GLU A 605 11.00 11.10 32.51
C GLU A 605 10.22 11.94 31.48
N ALA A 606 9.14 11.39 30.95
CA ALA A 606 8.24 12.07 30.04
C ALA A 606 6.79 11.74 30.39
N TYR A 607 5.92 12.73 30.27
CA TYR A 607 4.49 12.64 30.51
C TYR A 607 3.75 13.35 29.39
N ASP A 608 2.83 12.62 28.75
CA ASP A 608 2.05 13.09 27.61
C ASP A 608 0.58 12.77 27.87
N VAL A 609 -0.25 13.81 28.08
CA VAL A 609 -1.64 13.65 28.52
C VAL A 609 -2.58 14.65 27.85
N THR A 610 -3.85 14.27 27.71
CA THR A 610 -4.94 15.20 27.39
C THR A 610 -5.81 15.45 28.61
N VAL A 611 -6.14 16.71 28.91
CA VAL A 611 -6.99 17.11 30.05
C VAL A 611 -8.08 18.09 29.61
N THR A 612 -9.21 18.14 30.31
CA THR A 612 -10.33 19.07 30.01
C THR A 612 -10.27 20.38 30.79
N GLY A 613 -9.45 20.44 31.84
CA GLY A 613 -9.26 21.64 32.65
C GLY A 613 -8.11 22.50 32.17
N THR A 614 -7.90 23.64 32.84
CA THR A 614 -6.74 24.53 32.61
C THR A 614 -5.60 24.29 33.60
N ASN A 615 -5.60 23.11 34.24
CA ASN A 615 -4.56 22.69 35.15
C ASN A 615 -4.39 21.16 35.15
N TYR A 616 -3.21 20.72 35.58
CA TYR A 616 -2.83 19.32 35.69
C TYR A 616 -1.82 19.13 36.83
N TRP A 617 -1.83 18.00 37.52
CA TRP A 617 -0.88 17.69 38.58
C TRP A 617 -0.06 16.47 38.21
N GLN A 618 1.27 16.59 38.27
CA GLN A 618 2.18 15.48 37.98
C GLN A 618 3.29 15.41 39.03
N THR A 619 3.56 14.19 39.49
CA THR A 619 4.72 13.93 40.35
C THR A 619 5.94 13.74 39.47
N LEU A 620 6.98 14.54 39.70
CA LEU A 620 8.26 14.52 38.98
C LEU A 620 9.40 14.21 39.93
N THR A 621 10.46 13.57 39.44
CA THR A 621 11.59 13.24 40.29
C THR A 621 12.34 14.51 40.74
N PRO A 622 12.57 14.69 42.06
CA PRO A 622 13.33 15.82 42.57
C PRO A 622 14.80 15.84 42.09
N GLY A 623 15.32 17.04 41.85
CA GLY A 623 16.70 17.31 41.41
C GLY A 623 16.89 17.26 39.90
N LYS A 624 15.80 17.10 39.13
CA LYS A 624 15.82 17.06 37.66
C LYS A 624 15.25 18.34 37.06
N ARG A 625 15.61 18.59 35.80
CA ARG A 625 15.09 19.70 34.98
C ARG A 625 14.11 19.18 33.95
N PHE A 626 13.06 19.94 33.73
CA PHE A 626 11.99 19.58 32.79
C PHE A 626 11.70 20.76 31.87
N GLU A 627 11.30 20.44 30.64
CA GLU A 627 10.64 21.36 29.71
C GLU A 627 9.20 20.89 29.52
N TRP A 628 8.26 21.82 29.47
CA TRP A 628 6.87 21.48 29.20
C TRP A 628 6.19 22.47 28.26
N ARG A 629 5.13 21.98 27.63
CA ARG A 629 4.33 22.70 26.65
C ARG A 629 2.87 22.27 26.71
N VAL A 630 1.97 23.19 26.38
CA VAL A 630 0.51 22.95 26.34
C VAL A 630 -0.07 23.39 25.01
N TYR A 631 -0.91 22.55 24.40
CA TYR A 631 -1.63 22.83 23.16
C TYR A 631 -3.14 22.89 23.42
N PRO A 632 -3.86 23.89 22.90
CA PRO A 632 -5.31 23.97 23.02
C PRO A 632 -5.97 23.07 21.96
N LEU A 633 -6.95 22.27 22.37
CA LEU A 633 -7.63 21.29 21.52
C LEU A 633 -9.14 21.42 21.66
N ASN A 634 -9.86 21.04 20.61
CA ASN A 634 -11.28 20.71 20.67
C ASN A 634 -11.59 19.55 19.72
N ALA A 635 -12.88 19.25 19.48
CA ALA A 635 -13.27 18.08 18.70
C ALA A 635 -12.69 18.10 17.28
N THR A 636 -12.62 19.28 16.65
CA THR A 636 -12.24 19.48 15.23
C THR A 636 -10.93 20.24 15.03
N THR A 637 -10.40 20.90 16.07
CA THR A 637 -9.14 21.65 16.03
C THR A 637 -8.08 20.88 16.80
N PHE A 638 -7.41 19.96 16.09
CA PHE A 638 -6.30 19.14 16.62
C PHE A 638 -5.12 19.03 15.63
N CYS A 639 -5.26 19.52 14.41
CA CYS A 639 -4.22 19.51 13.37
C CYS A 639 -3.40 20.81 13.40
N PHE A 640 -2.14 20.74 13.83
CA PHE A 640 -1.27 21.93 13.98
C PHE A 640 -0.16 22.05 12.94
N ALA A 641 -0.15 21.23 11.88
CA ALA A 641 0.95 21.11 10.92
C ALA A 641 1.41 22.46 10.31
N ASN A 642 0.50 23.44 10.20
CA ASN A 642 0.75 24.74 9.57
C ASN A 642 0.73 25.94 10.54
N ASN A 643 0.28 25.77 11.79
CA ASN A 643 0.19 26.82 12.80
C ASN A 643 0.38 26.23 14.18
N ASP A 644 1.55 26.46 14.77
CA ASP A 644 1.88 25.99 16.10
C ASP A 644 1.13 26.82 17.17
N LEU A 645 -0.02 26.31 17.63
CA LEU A 645 -0.84 26.94 18.67
C LEU A 645 -0.36 26.60 20.10
N GLY A 646 0.71 25.81 20.23
CA GLY A 646 1.28 25.44 21.52
C GLY A 646 1.87 26.62 22.25
N SER A 647 1.81 26.59 23.58
CA SER A 647 2.43 27.59 24.43
C SER A 647 3.92 27.77 24.14
N THR A 648 4.50 28.89 24.57
CA THR A 648 5.96 28.98 24.66
C THR A 648 6.47 27.85 25.55
N LYS A 649 7.63 27.27 25.20
CA LYS A 649 8.30 26.27 26.02
C LYS A 649 8.67 26.88 27.37
N ALA A 650 8.36 26.18 28.45
CA ALA A 650 8.72 26.59 29.80
C ALA A 650 9.63 25.54 30.43
N LYS A 651 10.81 25.95 30.89
CA LYS A 651 11.79 25.12 31.57
C LYS A 651 11.76 25.39 33.06
N PHE A 652 11.83 24.34 33.88
CA PHE A 652 11.89 24.48 35.33
C PHE A 652 12.69 23.35 35.96
N GLU A 653 13.05 23.52 37.22
CA GLU A 653 13.75 22.51 38.02
C GLU A 653 12.88 22.06 39.18
N VAL A 654 12.85 20.74 39.45
CA VAL A 654 12.13 20.20 40.61
C VAL A 654 13.07 20.19 41.81
N PHE A 655 12.69 20.90 42.87
CA PHE A 655 13.51 21.06 44.05
C PHE A 655 13.66 19.73 44.80
N ASN A 656 14.90 19.39 45.16
CA ASN A 656 15.20 18.20 45.93
C ASN A 656 15.37 18.52 47.41
N TRP A 657 14.36 18.17 48.22
CA TRP A 657 14.38 18.37 49.67
C TRP A 657 15.42 17.52 50.42
N ASN A 658 15.98 16.46 49.81
CA ASN A 658 16.95 15.57 50.45
C ASN A 658 18.38 16.09 50.40
N VAL A 659 18.59 17.22 49.74
CA VAL A 659 19.88 17.86 49.62
C VAL A 659 19.69 19.32 49.99
N GLY A 660 20.45 19.79 50.98
CA GLY A 660 20.84 21.20 50.97
C GLY A 660 21.76 21.37 49.77
N VAL A 661 21.22 21.42 48.54
CA VAL A 661 22.02 21.75 47.35
C VAL A 661 22.28 23.24 47.43
N GLU A 662 23.32 23.54 48.18
CA GLU A 662 24.26 24.58 47.84
C GLU A 662 24.89 24.15 46.49
N ASP A 663 24.15 24.33 45.38
CA ASP A 663 24.82 24.58 44.11
C ASP A 663 25.48 25.92 44.37
N ILE A 664 26.72 25.86 44.83
CA ILE A 664 27.55 27.02 45.13
C ILE A 664 28.25 27.33 43.82
N PRO A 665 27.74 28.25 42.98
CA PRO A 665 28.63 29.02 42.13
C PRO A 665 29.72 29.59 43.03
N SER A 666 30.92 29.77 42.51
CA SER A 666 32.05 30.40 43.23
C SER A 666 31.68 31.66 44.04
N GLU A 667 30.56 32.32 43.69
CA GLU A 667 29.97 33.55 44.22
C GLU A 667 29.25 33.44 45.58
N ILE A 668 28.58 32.32 45.93
CA ILE A 668 27.88 32.14 47.23
C ILE A 668 28.55 31.02 48.01
N GLN A 669 29.46 31.32 48.93
CA GLN A 669 30.24 30.32 49.66
C GLN A 669 29.44 29.49 50.65
N SER A 670 28.40 30.07 51.27
CA SER A 670 27.43 29.35 52.09
C SER A 670 26.17 30.18 52.30
N SER A 671 25.06 29.54 52.68
CA SER A 671 23.84 30.25 53.06
C SER A 671 23.06 29.53 54.16
N LYS A 672 22.42 30.28 55.06
CA LYS A 672 21.68 29.73 56.22
C LYS A 672 20.39 30.51 56.46
N LEU A 673 19.38 29.78 56.93
CA LEU A 673 18.08 30.34 57.27
C LEU A 673 17.71 30.03 58.72
N TYR A 674 17.45 31.07 59.53
CA TYR A 674 17.07 30.88 60.93
C TYR A 674 16.19 32.01 61.50
N PRO A 675 15.28 31.71 62.45
CA PRO A 675 14.90 30.37 62.88
C PRO A 675 14.01 29.67 61.82
N ASN A 676 14.16 28.36 61.69
CA ASN A 676 13.34 27.54 60.83
C ASN A 676 13.09 26.19 61.54
N PRO A 677 11.86 25.85 61.95
CA PRO A 677 10.59 26.55 61.66
C PRO A 677 10.43 27.91 62.34
N SER A 678 9.66 28.82 61.73
CA SER A 678 9.34 30.17 62.23
C SER A 678 7.83 30.35 62.48
N GLY A 679 7.42 31.30 63.34
CA GLY A 679 6.01 31.64 63.58
C GLY A 679 5.46 32.74 62.64
N LYS A 680 4.14 32.92 62.60
CA LYS A 680 3.39 33.76 61.64
C LYS A 680 3.67 35.28 61.65
N ASN A 681 4.54 35.78 62.51
CA ASN A 681 4.99 37.18 62.55
C ASN A 681 6.43 37.30 63.07
N GLN A 682 7.20 36.23 62.89
CA GLN A 682 8.58 36.17 63.35
C GLN A 682 9.50 36.38 62.16
N ASP A 683 10.38 37.37 62.28
CA ASP A 683 11.37 37.65 61.26
C ASP A 683 12.34 36.47 61.11
N VAL A 684 12.57 36.07 59.86
CA VAL A 684 13.54 35.03 59.50
C VAL A 684 14.77 35.72 58.93
N MET A 685 15.95 35.33 59.41
CA MET A 685 17.23 35.82 58.91
C MET A 685 17.75 34.84 57.87
N LEU A 686 18.07 35.39 56.69
CA LEU A 686 18.79 34.72 55.62
C LEU A 686 20.22 35.26 55.63
N GLU A 687 21.15 34.42 56.05
CA GLU A 687 22.58 34.73 56.07
C GLU A 687 23.23 34.13 54.82
N ILE A 688 23.96 34.94 54.06
CA ILE A 688 24.59 34.57 52.78
C ILE A 688 26.06 34.99 52.86
N GLU A 689 26.97 34.01 52.80
CA GLU A 689 28.40 34.27 52.64
C GLU A 689 28.72 34.39 51.15
N SER A 690 29.09 35.58 50.68
CA SER A 690 29.39 35.83 49.25
C SER A 690 30.88 36.08 49.01
N SER A 691 31.41 35.56 47.90
CA SER A 691 32.80 35.82 47.48
C SER A 691 32.93 37.04 46.55
N ILE A 692 31.80 37.60 46.10
CA ILE A 692 31.72 38.71 45.14
C ILE A 692 30.95 39.90 45.70
N VAL A 693 31.01 41.01 44.98
CA VAL A 693 30.06 42.12 45.10
C VAL A 693 29.19 42.08 43.84
N GLY A 694 27.87 41.98 44.01
CA GLY A 694 26.96 41.84 42.87
C GLY A 694 25.49 41.76 43.25
N ASP A 695 24.61 41.95 42.26
CA ASP A 695 23.17 41.90 42.47
C ASP A 695 22.70 40.46 42.74
N ALA A 696 21.82 40.32 43.72
CA ALA A 696 21.09 39.09 43.97
C ALA A 696 19.59 39.35 44.13
N GLN A 697 18.77 38.36 43.77
CA GLN A 697 17.33 38.39 43.88
C GLN A 697 16.87 37.33 44.87
N ILE A 698 16.03 37.70 45.82
CA ILE A 698 15.39 36.78 46.75
C ILE A 698 13.92 36.64 46.38
N THR A 699 13.51 35.40 46.12
CA THR A 699 12.12 35.02 45.81
C THR A 699 11.61 34.00 46.81
N ILE A 700 10.35 34.11 47.22
CA ILE A 700 9.72 33.15 48.14
C ILE A 700 8.55 32.49 47.44
N PHE A 701 8.61 31.17 47.34
CA PHE A 701 7.57 30.34 46.77
C PHE A 701 6.84 29.57 47.86
N ASN A 702 5.51 29.45 47.77
CA ASN A 702 4.74 28.53 48.62
C ASN A 702 4.91 27.07 48.14
N SER A 703 4.26 26.13 48.83
CA SER A 703 4.32 24.70 48.50
C SER A 703 3.81 24.34 47.10
N ILE A 704 3.08 25.22 46.42
CA ILE A 704 2.59 25.00 45.06
C ILE A 704 3.43 25.73 43.99
N GLY A 705 4.53 26.39 44.38
CA GLY A 705 5.46 27.08 43.46
C GLY A 705 5.05 28.50 43.05
N GLN A 706 3.99 29.03 43.65
CA GLN A 706 3.57 30.41 43.44
C GLN A 706 4.47 31.36 44.24
N GLU A 707 4.97 32.42 43.59
CA GLU A 707 5.64 33.53 44.27
C GLU A 707 4.63 34.21 45.21
N VAL A 708 4.88 34.11 46.52
CA VAL A 708 3.97 34.62 47.56
C VAL A 708 4.39 35.97 48.11
N MET A 709 5.58 36.44 47.74
CA MET A 709 6.09 37.75 48.09
C MET A 709 6.84 38.35 46.91
N PRO A 710 6.76 39.68 46.68
CA PRO A 710 7.52 40.34 45.63
C PRO A 710 9.02 40.03 45.74
N THR A 711 9.63 39.74 44.59
CA THR A 711 11.07 39.57 44.45
C THR A 711 11.83 40.74 45.08
N GLN A 712 12.73 40.43 46.01
CA GLN A 712 13.57 41.42 46.69
C GLN A 712 14.93 41.46 46.02
N ALA A 713 15.28 42.59 45.39
CA ALA A 713 16.63 42.81 44.91
C ALA A 713 17.52 43.28 46.07
N ILE A 714 18.66 42.62 46.26
CA ILE A 714 19.69 42.99 47.23
C ILE A 714 21.03 43.11 46.51
N LEU A 715 21.89 43.99 47.02
CA LEU A 715 23.30 44.05 46.60
C LEU A 715 24.11 43.23 47.61
N LEU A 716 24.73 42.14 47.16
CA LEU A 716 25.65 41.37 47.98
C LEU A 716 26.98 42.11 48.10
N GLU A 717 27.52 42.15 49.32
CA GLU A 717 28.90 42.50 49.58
C GLU A 717 29.75 41.24 49.76
N LYS A 718 31.06 41.37 49.58
CA LYS A 718 31.99 40.26 49.86
C LYS A 718 32.04 39.98 51.36
N GLY A 719 31.80 38.74 51.76
CA GLY A 719 31.70 38.31 53.15
C GLY A 719 30.26 37.95 53.54
N THR A 720 29.95 38.03 54.84
CA THR A 720 28.64 37.68 55.38
C THR A 720 27.61 38.80 55.15
N ASN A 721 26.52 38.47 54.46
CA ASN A 721 25.36 39.33 54.25
C ASN A 721 24.19 38.76 55.04
N VAL A 722 23.45 39.60 55.77
CA VAL A 722 22.26 39.16 56.52
C VAL A 722 21.05 39.91 56.01
N GLN A 723 20.15 39.20 55.35
CA GLN A 723 18.87 39.72 54.89
C GLN A 723 17.75 39.30 55.82
N LYS A 724 16.94 40.28 56.22
CA LYS A 724 15.76 40.07 57.05
C LYS A 724 14.54 39.80 56.17
N LEU A 725 13.90 38.65 56.36
CA LEU A 725 12.69 38.24 55.64
C LEU A 725 11.49 38.27 56.58
N SER A 726 10.50 39.11 56.28
CA SER A 726 9.26 39.16 57.06
C SER A 726 8.34 38.02 56.67
N THR A 727 7.84 37.29 57.67
CA THR A 727 6.87 36.18 57.48
C THR A 727 5.42 36.62 57.67
N SER A 728 5.18 37.90 57.94
CA SER A 728 3.86 38.45 58.30
C SER A 728 2.77 38.23 57.25
N ALA A 729 3.14 38.17 55.97
CA ALA A 729 2.22 37.89 54.86
C ALA A 729 2.10 36.39 54.53
N LEU A 730 2.86 35.52 55.20
CA LEU A 730 2.88 34.09 54.95
C LEU A 730 1.90 33.38 55.88
N THR A 731 1.07 32.50 55.33
CA THR A 731 0.23 31.59 56.13
C THR A 731 1.07 30.42 56.67
N ALA A 732 0.58 29.69 57.67
CA ALA A 732 1.23 28.45 58.08
C ALA A 732 1.35 27.49 56.88
N GLY A 733 2.52 26.89 56.72
CA GLY A 733 2.83 26.12 55.52
C GLY A 733 4.32 25.99 55.23
N LEU A 734 4.60 25.33 54.11
CA LEU A 734 5.95 25.10 53.61
C LEU A 734 6.26 26.06 52.47
N TYR A 735 7.45 26.65 52.51
CA TYR A 735 7.94 27.62 51.55
C TYR A 735 9.37 27.27 51.11
N VAL A 736 9.74 27.72 49.91
CA VAL A 736 11.10 27.70 49.40
C VAL A 736 11.56 29.14 49.21
N ILE A 737 12.67 29.50 49.83
CA ILE A 737 13.34 30.78 49.62
C ILE A 737 14.47 30.53 48.64
N ASN A 738 14.51 31.30 47.56
CA ASN A 738 15.53 31.17 46.54
C ASN A 738 16.31 32.48 46.41
N VAL A 739 17.64 32.39 46.36
CA VAL A 739 18.61 33.48 46.25
C VAL A 739 19.36 33.31 44.94
N LYS A 740 19.12 34.20 43.98
CA LYS A 740 19.68 34.11 42.62
C LYS A 740 20.65 35.26 42.36
N THR A 741 21.88 34.94 41.97
CA THR A 741 22.93 35.86 41.49
C THR A 741 23.09 35.74 39.98
N SER A 742 24.02 36.49 39.39
CA SER A 742 24.36 36.36 37.96
C SER A 742 24.82 34.97 37.56
N ASN A 743 25.60 34.28 38.41
CA ASN A 743 26.20 32.99 38.06
C ASN A 743 25.74 31.82 38.94
N GLY A 744 24.78 32.04 39.84
CA GLY A 744 23.85 30.99 40.25
C GLY A 744 23.11 31.20 41.56
N THR A 745 22.73 30.10 42.20
CA THR A 745 21.46 30.07 42.93
C THR A 745 21.57 29.25 44.21
N ALA A 746 21.15 29.80 45.35
CA ALA A 746 21.06 29.10 46.63
C ALA A 746 19.60 29.04 47.12
N SER A 747 19.14 27.89 47.62
CA SER A 747 17.74 27.68 48.02
C SER A 747 17.61 27.09 49.42
N HIS A 748 16.58 27.54 50.16
CA HIS A 748 16.28 27.10 51.52
C HIS A 748 14.83 26.70 51.73
N LYS A 749 14.64 25.64 52.51
CA LYS A 749 13.36 25.30 53.13
C LYS A 749 12.98 26.34 54.19
N LEU A 750 11.75 26.83 54.17
CA LEU A 750 11.15 27.60 55.28
C LEU A 750 9.83 26.95 55.70
N VAL A 751 9.69 26.64 56.99
CA VAL A 751 8.45 26.14 57.58
C VAL A 751 7.84 27.22 58.46
N ILE A 752 6.63 27.67 58.14
CA ILE A 752 5.84 28.57 58.98
C ILE A 752 4.85 27.75 59.80
N LYS A 753 4.93 27.88 61.12
CA LYS A 753 3.97 27.30 62.07
C LYS A 753 2.96 28.37 62.47
N ASP A 754 1.75 27.92 62.82
CA ASP A 754 0.69 28.78 63.35
C ASP A 754 1.12 29.58 64.58
#